data_AF-A0AAE1Z7U9-F1
#
_entry.id   AF-A0AAE1Z7U9-F1
#
_cell.length_a   1.000
_cell.length_b   1.000
_cell.length_c   1.000
_cell.angle_alpha   90.00
_cell.angle_beta   90.00
_cell.angle_gamma   90.00
#
_symmetry.space_group_name_H-M   'P 1'
#
loop_
_entity.id
_entity.type
_entity.pdbx_description
1 polymer ?
#
loop_
_entity_poly.entity_id
_entity_poly.type
_entity_poly.pdbx_seq_one_letter_code
_entity_poly.pdbx_strand_id
1 'polypeptide(L)'
;MMKDITQSNVQTIRIHLQRIINFVRSEDGNKYSAKLEHDDVSCGESQKCDPNRDNELIFNHDFKYDVSVKDIGSIESLCSQPFVLTIYEHRVKDKKHKEAKTEIWGQTMFDGLPLVKNSTEYKMNLKLFSQFSATSDDQPVVEVTVSTDQPLLSDEFCAEMNILYINIKSLQNVPETFHSRDHFTFVAALPVISAADSAEKAVISNNGSLKSPSDAEYMSTSFRWPTSGSARSFADIMQNNLLDDNLSLHKKEDGDFPLAQFSAFRNSANSIKTKIVWNQQHRRLLNFSSQLQLKERISTCKCLPVEVFCLQSSSSGRKKKEEGPSYTYHGVAYVKLTPLLYPGVENIRGAYKIYPYNQKEYEEKTKRQNSLLQDVLTKIRSQSTPTIQTDKKKTQLNVPKNERKTSFTGAKTTGRSASAIESQVVERSEIEKQKSNLTPNTEYEQVTDQMQNTEAQQYLDAQSFIMLEFRLEKPLIKKRTIEEIDQKISMYITEKQPVVKRHVTAEKAVKEYHKQIAEVANYLLMEFKVLFADLIQTDQLPVDHEYAEQMKHELYYSLNSSGKYFAFKERLKFAVIKIVREKFFRTEPFTDQEQLHLFLRDLFVYLVDEMHIGLKKVFCARDFTKTPEPNFRDPQTLLLYAREAEQNQMYDLAVKYYQERIARNPGSSAYWLDLGVYYLGRNDLEQAATCFHRSLTIDPKHSTGLILFGLVSSMQNCNEEATDFLEASVNHDPKNPIVWVILGLFYEAISNDIGVDMALNEAERLDEGDEQDVVCTPKSETNDNLITNKCQSSNILSEGSQSDVPKSGTKISADVPCESTMIPSTEFKKPSRMSLFIRTAEFLLDRNMYSFASIALAHELIAQKKELEYQSITCDSQMLTSNSMSNLQVQTDNHAPIQAQSSTDNQLPGKFSTTCLSTITNRISSTNNLFHRASEYHLLCARLAMNSYKQDLPEAEFNASLVIEADPESIEAWACLGHLRYISGDLSAARSCFERCLALVTWPPKDQHILLLRLGSIYLQEQKYHEAKDIYLRACKNCPTCATWLGVGKACYRLEELDDAEEALTEANYINNRNPEVWAYLSMICLKTNRRTEAEQSYKYCIKMKLNDTSLLNEIHTLQLEVGWGNPLAYWVTSYSQ
;
A
#
# COMPACT_ATOMS: atom_id res chain seq x y z
N MET A 1 -38.67 7.22 13.01
CA MET A 1 -39.72 7.79 13.88
C MET A 1 -39.89 9.26 13.48
N MET A 2 -40.98 9.63 12.81
CA MET A 2 -41.30 11.04 12.55
C MET A 2 -42.80 11.22 12.80
N LYS A 3 -43.15 11.74 13.97
CA LYS A 3 -44.38 12.49 14.22
C LYS A 3 -44.19 13.27 15.52
N ASP A 4 -44.67 14.50 15.47
CA ASP A 4 -44.87 15.47 16.55
C ASP A 4 -43.66 16.32 16.97
N ILE A 5 -43.62 17.56 16.45
CA ILE A 5 -43.89 18.80 17.20
C ILE A 5 -43.94 19.96 16.17
N THR A 6 -45.10 20.61 16.08
CA THR A 6 -45.29 21.88 15.35
C THR A 6 -44.71 23.04 16.16
N GLN A 7 -43.39 23.19 16.16
CA GLN A 7 -42.75 24.48 16.45
C GLN A 7 -42.57 25.21 15.10
N SER A 8 -42.72 26.54 15.12
CA SER A 8 -42.63 27.39 13.93
C SER A 8 -41.42 27.02 13.08
N ASN A 9 -41.64 26.59 11.83
CA ASN A 9 -40.61 26.09 10.90
C ASN A 9 -39.58 27.17 10.49
N VAL A 10 -39.71 28.38 11.01
CA VAL A 10 -38.92 29.57 10.68
C VAL A 10 -38.24 30.02 11.97
N GLN A 11 -36.91 30.14 11.92
CA GLN A 11 -36.11 30.73 12.98
C GLN A 11 -35.61 32.10 12.54
N THR A 12 -35.63 33.07 13.44
CA THR A 12 -35.19 34.44 13.16
C THR A 12 -33.75 34.65 13.62
N ILE A 13 -32.87 35.02 12.70
CA ILE A 13 -31.53 35.51 12.98
C ILE A 13 -31.63 37.01 13.27
N ARG A 14 -31.11 37.43 14.44
CA ARG A 14 -31.03 38.83 14.84
C ARG A 14 -29.61 39.35 14.60
N ILE A 15 -29.50 40.45 13.87
CA ILE A 15 -28.24 41.09 13.51
C ILE A 15 -28.27 42.50 14.09
N HIS A 16 -27.56 42.70 15.19
CA HIS A 16 -27.46 43.97 15.90
C HIS A 16 -26.27 44.78 15.39
N LEU A 17 -26.56 45.91 14.74
CA LEU A 17 -25.56 46.90 14.35
C LEU A 17 -25.41 47.94 15.46
N GLN A 18 -24.27 47.90 16.17
CA GLN A 18 -24.03 48.76 17.33
C GLN A 18 -23.54 50.14 16.88
N ARG A 19 -22.33 50.21 16.33
CA ARG A 19 -21.68 51.46 15.91
C ARG A 19 -20.59 51.26 14.85
N ILE A 20 -20.18 52.36 14.23
CA ILE A 20 -18.99 52.47 13.37
C ILE A 20 -17.95 53.34 14.09
N ILE A 21 -16.74 52.81 14.27
CA ILE A 21 -15.58 53.46 14.88
C ILE A 21 -14.67 53.99 13.75
N ASN A 22 -13.90 55.05 14.02
CA ASN A 22 -13.02 55.70 13.05
C ASN A 22 -13.77 56.23 11.80
N PHE A 23 -14.98 56.77 12.03
CA PHE A 23 -15.82 57.29 10.96
C PHE A 23 -15.31 58.65 10.46
N VAL A 24 -15.02 58.74 9.16
CA VAL A 24 -14.59 59.99 8.51
C VAL A 24 -15.80 60.72 7.92
N ARG A 25 -16.05 61.94 8.43
CA ARG A 25 -17.13 62.79 7.93
C ARG A 25 -16.79 63.35 6.56
N SER A 26 -17.75 63.31 5.64
CA SER A 26 -17.65 63.89 4.29
C SER A 26 -17.95 65.39 4.29
N GLU A 27 -19.12 65.80 4.79
CA GLU A 27 -19.54 67.22 4.94
C GLU A 27 -20.48 67.40 6.15
N ASP A 28 -20.46 68.59 6.77
CA ASP A 28 -21.31 68.89 7.93
C ASP A 28 -22.79 69.02 7.55
N GLY A 29 -23.63 68.21 8.21
CA GLY A 29 -25.10 68.21 8.03
C GLY A 29 -25.66 67.00 7.28
N ASN A 30 -24.80 66.15 6.69
CA ASN A 30 -25.24 64.92 6.03
C ASN A 30 -25.68 63.85 7.06
N LYS A 31 -26.72 63.08 6.69
CA LYS A 31 -27.24 61.98 7.52
C LYS A 31 -26.88 60.62 6.95
N TYR A 32 -26.79 59.61 7.80
CA TYR A 32 -26.38 58.27 7.37
C TYR A 32 -27.43 57.21 7.74
N SER A 33 -27.69 56.27 6.83
CA SER A 33 -28.52 55.07 7.09
C SER A 33 -27.74 53.79 6.73
N ALA A 34 -28.14 52.67 7.29
CA ALA A 34 -27.54 51.36 7.04
C ALA A 34 -28.60 50.41 6.48
N LYS A 35 -28.30 49.72 5.39
CA LYS A 35 -29.15 48.70 4.77
C LYS A 35 -28.46 47.36 4.80
N LEU A 36 -29.18 46.33 5.22
CA LEU A 36 -28.69 44.96 5.23
C LEU A 36 -29.39 44.14 4.14
N GLU A 37 -28.62 43.38 3.37
CA GLU A 37 -29.10 42.51 2.30
C GLU A 37 -28.41 41.14 2.39
N HIS A 38 -29.13 40.09 2.02
CA HIS A 38 -28.59 38.73 1.89
C HIS A 38 -29.29 38.05 0.72
N ASP A 39 -28.54 37.43 -0.19
CA ASP A 39 -29.07 36.78 -1.40
C ASP A 39 -30.00 37.69 -2.22
N ASP A 40 -29.61 38.97 -2.39
CA ASP A 40 -30.39 40.06 -3.01
C ASP A 40 -31.75 40.36 -2.34
N VAL A 41 -32.03 39.79 -1.17
CA VAL A 41 -33.19 40.08 -0.34
C VAL A 41 -32.82 41.10 0.74
N SER A 42 -33.56 42.21 0.80
CA SER A 42 -33.33 43.23 1.83
C SER A 42 -33.89 42.82 3.19
N CYS A 43 -33.02 42.78 4.20
CA CYS A 43 -33.35 42.47 5.60
C CYS A 43 -33.83 43.71 6.39
N GLY A 44 -33.85 44.89 5.76
CA GLY A 44 -34.29 46.16 6.34
C GLY A 44 -33.32 47.32 6.16
N GLU A 45 -33.75 48.52 6.53
CA GLU A 45 -32.94 49.76 6.56
C GLU A 45 -33.09 50.45 7.92
N SER A 46 -31.98 50.93 8.48
CA SER A 46 -31.95 51.64 9.75
C SER A 46 -32.47 53.08 9.64
N GLN A 47 -32.79 53.68 10.78
CA GLN A 47 -33.15 55.10 10.83
C GLN A 47 -31.92 55.98 10.51
N LYS A 48 -32.17 57.15 9.92
CA LYS A 48 -31.12 58.11 9.61
C LYS A 48 -30.53 58.68 10.91
N CYS A 49 -29.22 58.54 11.08
CA CYS A 49 -28.49 59.03 12.25
C CYS A 49 -27.51 60.15 11.86
N ASP A 50 -27.19 60.98 12.84
CA ASP A 50 -26.25 62.09 12.72
C ASP A 50 -24.90 61.66 13.35
N PRO A 51 -23.74 61.98 12.74
CA PRO A 51 -22.43 61.55 13.25
C PRO A 51 -22.10 62.21 14.60
N ASN A 52 -21.61 61.43 15.56
CA ASN A 52 -21.30 61.90 16.91
C ASN A 52 -19.94 62.61 16.96
N ARG A 53 -19.69 63.45 17.99
CA ARG A 53 -18.47 64.30 18.09
C ARG A 53 -17.15 63.51 18.16
N ASP A 54 -17.20 62.25 18.55
CA ASP A 54 -16.03 61.38 18.77
C ASP A 54 -15.64 60.53 17.54
N ASN A 55 -15.97 60.97 16.32
CA ASN A 55 -15.77 60.20 15.08
C ASN A 55 -16.39 58.79 15.11
N GLU A 56 -17.51 58.64 15.83
CA GLU A 56 -18.32 57.42 15.87
C GLU A 56 -19.70 57.68 15.26
N LEU A 57 -20.24 56.65 14.59
CA LEU A 57 -21.61 56.63 14.09
C LEU A 57 -22.39 55.52 14.81
N ILE A 58 -23.29 55.88 15.71
CA ILE A 58 -24.05 54.93 16.55
C ILE A 58 -25.41 54.67 15.90
N PHE A 59 -25.69 53.40 15.57
CA PHE A 59 -26.98 52.99 15.00
C PHE A 59 -27.87 52.30 16.02
N ASN A 60 -27.32 51.38 16.83
CA ASN A 60 -28.05 50.48 17.73
C ASN A 60 -29.33 49.93 17.09
N HIS A 61 -29.19 49.30 15.93
CA HIS A 61 -30.33 48.83 15.12
C HIS A 61 -30.32 47.31 14.98
N ASP A 62 -31.47 46.68 15.18
CA ASP A 62 -31.67 45.24 15.01
C ASP A 62 -32.29 44.93 13.64
N PHE A 63 -31.52 44.29 12.78
CA PHE A 63 -32.05 43.63 11.58
C PHE A 63 -32.53 42.22 11.92
N LYS A 64 -33.57 41.77 11.21
CA LYS A 64 -34.13 40.42 11.35
C LYS A 64 -34.10 39.71 10.01
N TYR A 65 -33.62 38.48 10.01
CA TYR A 65 -33.62 37.61 8.84
C TYR A 65 -34.23 36.25 9.21
N ASP A 66 -35.30 35.88 8.54
CA ASP A 66 -36.07 34.67 8.82
C ASP A 66 -35.59 33.52 7.93
N VAL A 67 -35.19 32.40 8.55
CA VAL A 67 -34.62 31.23 7.87
C VAL A 67 -35.50 30.01 8.09
N SER A 68 -35.81 29.31 7.00
CA SER A 68 -36.54 28.03 7.04
C SER A 68 -35.57 26.87 7.31
N VAL A 69 -35.64 26.28 8.50
CA VAL A 69 -34.71 25.21 8.92
C VAL A 69 -34.96 23.88 8.18
N LYS A 70 -36.15 23.69 7.60
CA LYS A 70 -36.48 22.50 6.78
C LYS A 70 -36.00 22.62 5.34
N ASP A 71 -35.79 23.83 4.85
CA ASP A 71 -35.33 24.06 3.49
C ASP A 71 -33.81 24.14 3.48
N ILE A 72 -33.17 23.06 3.00
CA ILE A 72 -31.72 22.96 2.88
C ILE A 72 -31.17 24.07 1.96
N GLY A 73 -31.94 24.55 0.98
CA GLY A 73 -31.54 25.64 0.10
C GLY A 73 -31.35 26.96 0.84
N SER A 74 -32.25 27.29 1.78
CA SER A 74 -32.14 28.46 2.66
C SER A 74 -30.89 28.41 3.55
N ILE A 75 -30.53 27.23 4.06
CA ILE A 75 -29.33 27.03 4.88
C ILE A 75 -28.05 27.07 4.01
N GLU A 76 -28.10 26.54 2.80
CA GLU A 76 -27.00 26.63 1.84
C GLU A 76 -26.72 28.09 1.43
N SER A 77 -27.76 28.92 1.29
CA SER A 77 -27.62 30.36 1.00
C SER A 77 -26.83 31.08 2.10
N LEU A 78 -27.12 30.80 3.39
CA LEU A 78 -26.35 31.33 4.53
C LEU A 78 -24.85 31.00 4.50
N CYS A 79 -24.49 29.85 3.93
CA CYS A 79 -23.09 29.41 3.84
C CYS A 79 -22.38 29.97 2.59
N SER A 80 -23.13 30.10 1.48
CA SER A 80 -22.59 30.36 0.15
C SER A 80 -22.63 31.84 -0.25
N GLN A 81 -23.50 32.64 0.38
CA GLN A 81 -23.63 34.08 0.13
C GLN A 81 -23.36 34.88 1.42
N PRO A 82 -22.69 36.05 1.32
CA PRO A 82 -22.48 36.91 2.46
C PRO A 82 -23.75 37.67 2.84
N PHE A 83 -23.76 38.21 4.06
CA PHE A 83 -24.59 39.36 4.39
C PHE A 83 -23.87 40.63 3.94
N VAL A 84 -24.54 41.48 3.17
CA VAL A 84 -24.02 42.74 2.65
C VAL A 84 -24.59 43.90 3.46
N LEU A 85 -23.73 44.61 4.18
CA LEU A 85 -24.09 45.81 4.92
C LEU A 85 -23.63 47.04 4.15
N THR A 86 -24.59 47.85 3.69
CA THR A 86 -24.34 49.07 2.93
C THR A 86 -24.70 50.30 3.76
N ILE A 87 -23.75 51.23 3.91
CA ILE A 87 -23.97 52.52 4.56
C ILE A 87 -24.21 53.58 3.49
N TYR A 88 -25.36 54.25 3.57
CA TYR A 88 -25.76 55.33 2.67
C TYR A 88 -25.56 56.69 3.32
N GLU A 89 -25.00 57.62 2.56
CA GLU A 89 -24.92 59.04 2.86
C GLU A 89 -26.07 59.78 2.17
N HIS A 90 -26.82 60.55 2.96
CA HIS A 90 -27.91 61.41 2.50
C HIS A 90 -27.46 62.86 2.55
N ARG A 91 -27.14 63.43 1.38
CA ARG A 91 -26.69 64.82 1.29
C ARG A 91 -27.83 65.82 1.49
N VAL A 92 -27.54 66.90 2.21
CA VAL A 92 -28.51 67.99 2.43
C VAL A 92 -28.82 68.70 1.10
N LYS A 93 -30.09 69.07 0.88
CA LYS A 93 -30.55 69.68 -0.37
C LYS A 93 -29.90 71.04 -0.62
N ASP A 94 -29.15 71.15 -1.70
CA ASP A 94 -28.77 72.46 -2.28
C ASP A 94 -29.98 73.12 -2.95
N LYS A 95 -30.11 74.45 -2.79
CA LYS A 95 -31.22 75.26 -3.35
C LYS A 95 -31.39 75.15 -4.88
N LYS A 96 -30.48 74.51 -5.61
CA LYS A 96 -30.52 74.32 -7.08
C LYS A 96 -31.03 72.96 -7.57
N HIS A 97 -31.16 71.93 -6.73
CA HIS A 97 -31.61 70.59 -7.15
C HIS A 97 -32.88 70.15 -6.40
N LYS A 98 -33.85 69.53 -7.11
CA LYS A 98 -35.16 69.15 -6.56
C LYS A 98 -35.16 67.87 -5.69
N GLU A 99 -34.09 67.08 -5.70
CA GLU A 99 -33.98 65.82 -4.95
C GLU A 99 -32.66 65.73 -4.16
N ALA A 100 -32.72 65.13 -2.96
CA ALA A 100 -31.54 64.85 -2.15
C ALA A 100 -30.80 63.65 -2.76
N LYS A 101 -29.52 63.81 -3.10
CA LYS A 101 -28.72 62.74 -3.69
C LYS A 101 -28.28 61.79 -2.56
N THR A 102 -28.70 60.53 -2.65
CA THR A 102 -28.26 59.46 -1.75
C THR A 102 -27.11 58.71 -2.42
N GLU A 103 -25.97 58.61 -1.76
CA GLU A 103 -24.78 57.92 -2.29
C GLU A 103 -24.32 56.83 -1.32
N ILE A 104 -23.67 55.79 -1.83
CA ILE A 104 -23.11 54.72 -0.99
C ILE A 104 -21.81 55.24 -0.39
N TRP A 105 -21.79 55.39 0.93
CA TRP A 105 -20.61 55.83 1.69
C TRP A 105 -19.60 54.68 1.85
N GLY A 106 -20.08 53.48 2.20
CA GLY A 106 -19.23 52.31 2.34
C GLY A 106 -20.01 51.00 2.39
N GLN A 107 -19.32 49.90 2.10
CA GLN A 107 -19.88 48.54 2.15
C GLN A 107 -18.95 47.59 2.90
N THR A 108 -19.55 46.67 3.64
CA THR A 108 -18.84 45.57 4.30
C THR A 108 -19.67 44.29 4.22
N MET A 109 -19.00 43.15 4.36
CA MET A 109 -19.60 41.83 4.25
C MET A 109 -19.23 40.95 5.43
N PHE A 110 -20.17 40.09 5.83
CA PHE A 110 -19.93 39.09 6.86
C PHE A 110 -20.57 37.74 6.58
N ASP A 111 -20.12 36.75 7.34
CA ASP A 111 -20.31 35.33 7.09
C ASP A 111 -21.36 34.73 8.04
N GLY A 112 -22.39 34.07 7.49
CA GLY A 112 -23.40 33.35 8.27
C GLY A 112 -22.96 31.96 8.77
N LEU A 113 -21.82 31.46 8.30
CA LEU A 113 -21.32 30.11 8.59
C LEU A 113 -21.23 29.75 10.09
N PRO A 114 -20.81 30.62 11.03
CA PRO A 114 -20.75 30.27 12.45
C PRO A 114 -22.08 29.76 13.03
N LEU A 115 -23.23 30.28 12.54
CA LEU A 115 -24.55 29.83 12.99
C LEU A 115 -24.88 28.42 12.50
N VAL A 116 -24.42 28.07 11.30
CA VAL A 116 -24.58 26.73 10.72
C VAL A 116 -23.67 25.73 11.44
N LYS A 117 -22.54 26.19 11.98
CA LYS A 117 -21.65 25.42 12.87
C LYS A 117 -22.12 25.41 14.34
N ASN A 118 -23.43 25.54 14.56
CA ASN A 118 -24.06 25.40 15.87
C ASN A 118 -23.71 26.51 16.89
N SER A 119 -23.25 27.69 16.45
CA SER A 119 -23.06 28.85 17.32
C SER A 119 -24.38 29.61 17.48
N THR A 120 -24.76 29.97 18.71
CA THR A 120 -25.99 30.75 18.98
C THR A 120 -25.76 32.26 18.96
N GLU A 121 -24.53 32.72 19.21
CA GLU A 121 -24.16 34.14 19.14
C GLU A 121 -22.68 34.27 18.76
N TYR A 122 -22.36 35.24 17.90
CA TYR A 122 -20.98 35.66 17.66
C TYR A 122 -20.91 37.17 17.39
N LYS A 123 -19.77 37.77 17.76
CA LYS A 123 -19.49 39.21 17.61
C LYS A 123 -18.33 39.42 16.66
N MET A 124 -18.42 40.48 15.86
CA MET A 124 -17.40 40.76 14.86
C MET A 124 -17.17 42.26 14.66
N ASN A 125 -15.91 42.58 14.35
CA ASN A 125 -15.43 43.91 14.03
C ASN A 125 -15.03 43.93 12.56
N LEU A 126 -15.86 44.54 11.72
CA LEU A 126 -15.76 44.51 10.26
C LEU A 126 -15.15 45.79 9.71
N LYS A 127 -14.12 45.69 8.87
CA LYS A 127 -13.58 46.83 8.13
C LYS A 127 -14.60 47.30 7.09
N LEU A 128 -14.83 48.60 6.99
CA LEU A 128 -15.78 49.19 6.07
C LEU A 128 -15.03 49.82 4.89
N PHE A 129 -15.32 49.34 3.69
CA PHE A 129 -14.66 49.83 2.48
C PHE A 129 -15.45 50.99 1.87
N SER A 130 -14.82 52.16 1.82
CA SER A 130 -15.40 53.40 1.31
C SER A 130 -14.66 53.88 0.06
N GLN A 131 -15.31 54.69 -0.77
CA GLN A 131 -14.68 55.36 -1.92
C GLN A 131 -13.57 56.35 -1.51
N PHE A 132 -13.47 56.72 -0.22
CA PHE A 132 -12.59 57.77 0.28
C PHE A 132 -11.36 57.29 1.06
N SER A 133 -11.17 55.97 1.27
CA SER A 133 -10.04 55.49 2.09
C SER A 133 -8.78 55.27 1.26
N ALA A 134 -7.85 56.22 1.31
CA ALA A 134 -6.45 56.03 0.94
C ALA A 134 -5.58 56.02 2.22
N THR A 135 -4.70 55.02 2.35
CA THR A 135 -3.70 54.75 3.43
C THR A 135 -4.20 54.01 4.69
N SER A 136 -3.32 53.19 5.27
CA SER A 136 -3.61 51.84 5.80
C SER A 136 -3.96 51.68 7.28
N ASP A 137 -3.96 52.73 8.11
CA ASP A 137 -4.13 52.56 9.57
C ASP A 137 -5.45 53.10 10.17
N ASP A 138 -6.17 54.02 9.50
CA ASP A 138 -7.40 54.64 10.03
C ASP A 138 -8.67 54.22 9.25
N GLN A 139 -8.84 52.92 8.98
CA GLN A 139 -10.06 52.43 8.33
C GLN A 139 -11.25 52.36 9.31
N PRO A 140 -12.47 52.73 8.86
CA PRO A 140 -13.67 52.63 9.68
C PRO A 140 -14.02 51.17 9.97
N VAL A 141 -14.36 50.87 11.24
CA VAL A 141 -14.69 49.51 11.71
C VAL A 141 -16.12 49.47 12.24
N VAL A 142 -16.90 48.49 11.79
CA VAL A 142 -18.29 48.26 12.18
C VAL A 142 -18.36 47.15 13.21
N GLU A 143 -18.99 47.42 14.36
CA GLU A 143 -19.28 46.42 15.37
C GLU A 143 -20.67 45.81 15.11
N VAL A 144 -20.69 44.50 14.81
CA VAL A 144 -21.92 43.73 14.54
C VAL A 144 -21.99 42.52 15.46
N THR A 145 -23.14 42.28 16.08
CA THR A 145 -23.43 41.05 16.84
C THR A 145 -24.54 40.28 16.13
N VAL A 146 -24.32 38.99 15.88
CA VAL A 146 -25.30 38.12 15.24
C VAL A 146 -25.71 37.04 16.24
N SER A 147 -27.01 36.84 16.43
CA SER A 147 -27.56 35.90 17.43
C SER A 147 -28.83 35.19 16.96
N THR A 148 -29.06 34.01 17.52
CA THR A 148 -30.28 33.21 17.36
C THR A 148 -30.78 32.73 18.73
N ASP A 149 -32.09 32.55 18.89
CA ASP A 149 -32.67 32.12 20.18
C ASP A 149 -32.33 30.65 20.52
N GLN A 150 -32.13 29.82 19.50
CA GLN A 150 -31.72 28.43 19.58
C GLN A 150 -30.73 28.12 18.45
N PRO A 151 -29.95 27.03 18.54
CA PRO A 151 -29.09 26.63 17.43
C PRO A 151 -29.91 26.30 16.17
N LEU A 152 -29.40 26.69 15.00
CA LEU A 152 -30.10 26.52 13.72
C LEU A 152 -30.32 25.04 13.36
N LEU A 153 -29.41 24.17 13.77
CA LEU A 153 -29.36 22.75 13.42
C LEU A 153 -29.15 21.91 14.69
N SER A 154 -29.62 20.66 14.70
CA SER A 154 -29.32 19.73 15.80
C SER A 154 -27.90 19.17 15.69
N ASP A 155 -27.31 18.76 16.81
CA ASP A 155 -25.95 18.17 16.85
C ASP A 155 -25.82 16.95 15.93
N GLU A 156 -26.86 16.11 15.86
CA GLU A 156 -26.92 14.95 14.97
C GLU A 156 -26.87 15.36 13.49
N PHE A 157 -27.63 16.39 13.12
CA PHE A 157 -27.66 16.90 11.75
C PHE A 157 -26.31 17.55 11.40
N CYS A 158 -25.74 18.37 12.29
CA CYS A 158 -24.38 18.92 12.11
C CYS A 158 -23.29 17.83 11.98
N ALA A 159 -23.47 16.68 12.65
CA ALA A 159 -22.53 15.56 12.54
C ALA A 159 -22.58 14.91 11.15
N GLU A 160 -23.77 14.77 10.55
CA GLU A 160 -23.97 14.20 9.21
C GLU A 160 -23.55 15.15 8.06
N MET A 161 -23.66 16.47 8.28
CA MET A 161 -23.34 17.47 7.27
C MET A 161 -21.82 17.67 7.11
N ASN A 162 -21.44 18.01 5.87
CA ASN A 162 -20.08 18.36 5.48
C ASN A 162 -20.10 19.59 4.57
N ILE A 163 -19.01 20.35 4.53
CA ILE A 163 -18.90 21.56 3.71
C ILE A 163 -17.74 21.41 2.74
N LEU A 164 -18.01 21.58 1.45
CA LEU A 164 -17.03 21.63 0.38
C LEU A 164 -16.69 23.08 0.06
N TYR A 165 -15.43 23.43 0.27
CA TYR A 165 -14.81 24.69 -0.12
C TYR A 165 -14.10 24.51 -1.47
N ILE A 166 -14.40 25.39 -2.42
CA ILE A 166 -13.81 25.38 -3.76
C ILE A 166 -13.17 26.75 -3.99
N ASN A 167 -11.85 26.77 -3.98
CA ASN A 167 -11.06 27.98 -4.13
C ASN A 167 -10.52 28.07 -5.56
N ILE A 168 -10.99 29.06 -6.31
CA ILE A 168 -10.48 29.37 -7.66
C ILE A 168 -9.53 30.57 -7.54
N LYS A 169 -8.22 30.30 -7.60
CA LYS A 169 -7.18 31.31 -7.32
C LYS A 169 -6.86 32.12 -8.56
N SER A 170 -6.14 31.53 -9.52
CA SER A 170 -5.61 32.25 -10.68
C SER A 170 -5.35 31.35 -11.88
N LEU A 171 -5.40 31.91 -13.08
CA LEU A 171 -4.86 31.32 -14.31
C LEU A 171 -3.49 31.94 -14.61
N GLN A 172 -2.48 31.09 -14.74
CA GLN A 172 -1.09 31.46 -15.00
C GLN A 172 -0.69 31.15 -16.45
N ASN A 173 0.37 31.81 -16.94
CA ASN A 173 0.82 31.74 -18.34
C ASN A 173 -0.31 32.01 -19.34
N VAL A 174 -0.96 33.16 -19.19
CA VAL A 174 -2.09 33.58 -20.04
C VAL A 174 -1.60 33.87 -21.47
N PRO A 175 -2.36 33.54 -22.54
CA PRO A 175 -2.00 33.88 -23.91
C PRO A 175 -1.77 35.37 -24.15
N GLU A 176 -0.76 35.73 -24.95
CA GLU A 176 -0.39 37.15 -25.19
C GLU A 176 -1.51 37.98 -25.83
N THR A 177 -2.42 37.33 -26.56
CA THR A 177 -3.59 37.96 -27.19
C THR A 177 -4.57 38.57 -26.17
N PHE A 178 -4.48 38.19 -24.89
CA PHE A 178 -5.34 38.69 -23.83
C PHE A 178 -4.91 40.09 -23.36
N HIS A 179 -3.70 40.56 -23.70
CA HIS A 179 -3.19 41.88 -23.32
C HIS A 179 -3.73 43.03 -24.18
N SER A 180 -4.33 42.74 -25.33
CA SER A 180 -4.64 43.74 -26.36
C SER A 180 -6.11 44.15 -26.43
N ARG A 181 -6.99 43.67 -25.53
CA ARG A 181 -8.44 43.86 -25.63
C ARG A 181 -9.09 44.18 -24.28
N ASP A 182 -9.36 45.46 -24.02
CA ASP A 182 -9.95 46.02 -22.78
C ASP A 182 -11.42 45.59 -22.48
N HIS A 183 -11.99 44.65 -23.22
CA HIS A 183 -13.44 44.35 -23.21
C HIS A 183 -13.78 42.88 -22.89
N PHE A 184 -12.82 42.12 -22.37
CA PHE A 184 -13.05 40.71 -22.00
C PHE A 184 -13.40 40.55 -20.53
N THR A 185 -14.40 39.71 -20.27
CA THR A 185 -14.68 39.18 -18.92
C THR A 185 -14.25 37.72 -18.88
N PHE A 186 -13.31 37.39 -18.00
CA PHE A 186 -12.80 36.02 -17.84
C PHE A 186 -13.67 35.23 -16.86
N VAL A 187 -14.11 34.05 -17.30
CA VAL A 187 -15.02 33.17 -16.55
C VAL A 187 -14.37 31.81 -16.36
N ALA A 188 -14.44 31.29 -15.13
CA ALA A 188 -14.15 29.90 -14.81
C ALA A 188 -15.40 29.23 -14.23
N ALA A 189 -15.76 28.05 -14.71
CA ALA A 189 -16.96 27.35 -14.28
C ALA A 189 -16.73 25.84 -14.10
N LEU A 190 -17.38 25.24 -13.11
CA LEU A 190 -17.27 23.80 -12.82
C LEU A 190 -18.58 23.24 -12.23
N PRO A 191 -18.88 21.94 -12.42
CA PRO A 191 -20.11 21.34 -11.93
C PRO A 191 -19.95 20.93 -10.46
N VAL A 192 -20.96 21.21 -9.64
CA VAL A 192 -20.97 20.79 -8.22
C VAL A 192 -22.35 20.27 -7.82
N ILE A 193 -22.34 19.25 -6.97
CA ILE A 193 -23.54 18.68 -6.36
C ILE A 193 -23.90 19.52 -5.12
N SER A 194 -25.17 19.89 -4.98
CA SER A 194 -25.71 20.64 -3.85
C SER A 194 -26.52 19.72 -2.94
N ALA A 195 -26.71 20.10 -1.67
CA ALA A 195 -27.59 19.39 -0.74
C ALA A 195 -29.08 19.67 -0.99
N ALA A 196 -29.41 20.78 -1.64
CA ALA A 196 -30.79 21.19 -1.95
C ALA A 196 -31.32 20.57 -3.26
N ASP A 197 -30.44 20.25 -4.21
CA ASP A 197 -30.81 19.75 -5.52
C ASP A 197 -30.09 18.46 -5.89
N SER A 198 -30.82 17.53 -6.51
CA SER A 198 -30.26 16.28 -7.04
C SER A 198 -29.47 16.47 -8.33
N ALA A 199 -29.56 17.63 -8.98
CA ALA A 199 -28.88 17.94 -10.23
C ALA A 199 -27.59 18.75 -10.01
N GLU A 200 -26.54 18.44 -10.77
CA GLU A 200 -25.29 19.21 -10.77
C GLU A 200 -25.56 20.65 -11.23
N LYS A 201 -25.15 21.63 -10.43
CA LYS A 201 -25.21 23.06 -10.79
C LYS A 201 -23.81 23.58 -11.10
N ALA A 202 -23.72 24.42 -12.13
CA ALA A 202 -22.49 25.15 -12.42
C ALA A 202 -22.20 26.18 -11.32
N VAL A 203 -21.03 26.05 -10.69
CA VAL A 203 -20.36 27.09 -9.90
C VAL A 203 -19.59 27.98 -10.85
N ILE A 204 -19.79 29.30 -10.75
CA ILE A 204 -19.29 30.28 -11.73
C ILE A 204 -18.44 31.30 -10.98
N SER A 205 -17.19 31.45 -11.40
CA SER A 205 -16.32 32.56 -11.01
C SER A 205 -16.22 33.54 -12.16
N ASN A 206 -16.96 34.64 -12.04
CA ASN A 206 -17.00 35.71 -13.05
C ASN A 206 -16.02 36.85 -12.67
N ASN A 207 -15.74 37.74 -13.62
CA ASN A 207 -14.94 38.95 -13.44
C ASN A 207 -13.47 38.70 -13.05
N GLY A 208 -12.80 37.74 -13.68
CA GLY A 208 -11.35 37.56 -13.52
C GLY A 208 -10.60 38.83 -13.92
N SER A 209 -9.68 39.29 -13.07
CA SER A 209 -8.89 40.50 -13.32
C SER A 209 -7.50 40.17 -13.84
N LEU A 210 -7.07 40.82 -14.93
CA LEU A 210 -5.71 40.69 -15.46
C LEU A 210 -4.76 41.54 -14.60
N LYS A 211 -3.81 40.90 -13.91
CA LYS A 211 -2.84 41.56 -13.02
C LYS A 211 -1.42 41.40 -13.53
N SER A 212 -0.64 42.48 -13.46
CA SER A 212 0.79 42.49 -13.78
C SER A 212 1.62 42.08 -12.55
N PRO A 213 2.86 41.60 -12.73
CA PRO A 213 3.74 41.27 -11.60
C PRO A 213 4.08 42.45 -10.67
N SER A 214 3.84 43.70 -11.10
CA SER A 214 4.19 44.92 -10.35
C SER A 214 3.06 45.45 -9.45
N ASP A 215 1.85 44.90 -9.52
CA ASP A 215 0.70 45.43 -8.80
C ASP A 215 0.73 45.05 -7.30
N ALA A 216 0.64 46.02 -6.37
CA ALA A 216 0.70 45.73 -4.93
C ALA A 216 -0.45 44.83 -4.42
N GLU A 217 -1.61 44.83 -5.08
CA GLU A 217 -2.72 43.90 -4.80
C GLU A 217 -2.46 42.46 -5.27
N TYR A 218 -1.34 42.19 -5.92
CA TYR A 218 -0.93 40.85 -6.39
C TYR A 218 -0.68 39.86 -5.24
N MET A 219 -0.48 40.39 -4.03
CA MET A 219 -0.07 39.70 -2.79
C MET A 219 -1.23 39.41 -1.81
N SER A 220 -2.47 39.84 -2.08
CA SER A 220 -3.55 39.61 -1.12
C SER A 220 -3.90 38.11 -1.04
N THR A 221 -3.62 37.47 0.10
CA THR A 221 -3.98 36.08 0.39
C THR A 221 -5.48 35.91 0.68
N SER A 222 -6.22 37.01 0.84
CA SER A 222 -7.64 36.99 1.17
C SER A 222 -8.51 36.57 -0.02
N PHE A 223 -9.41 35.61 0.21
CA PHE A 223 -10.44 35.22 -0.75
C PHE A 223 -11.57 36.26 -0.85
N ARG A 224 -12.27 36.25 -1.98
CA ARG A 224 -13.43 37.07 -2.30
C ARG A 224 -14.71 36.24 -2.37
N TRP A 225 -15.84 36.87 -2.07
CA TRP A 225 -17.17 36.29 -2.25
C TRP A 225 -17.55 36.22 -3.74
N PRO A 226 -18.27 35.17 -4.16
CA PRO A 226 -18.77 35.02 -5.52
C PRO A 226 -20.17 35.69 -5.67
N THR A 227 -20.24 37.01 -5.53
CA THR A 227 -21.52 37.76 -5.56
C THR A 227 -21.77 38.48 -6.89
N SER A 228 -23.04 38.55 -7.29
CA SER A 228 -23.56 39.36 -8.39
C SER A 228 -24.63 40.32 -7.87
N GLY A 229 -24.62 41.58 -8.29
CA GLY A 229 -25.80 42.46 -8.18
C GLY A 229 -25.65 43.68 -7.25
N SER A 230 -25.35 43.48 -5.97
CA SER A 230 -25.54 44.54 -4.94
C SER A 230 -24.24 45.07 -4.30
N ALA A 231 -23.15 44.33 -4.44
CA ALA A 231 -21.84 44.68 -3.86
C ALA A 231 -20.89 45.37 -4.85
N ARG A 232 -20.11 46.34 -4.35
CA ARG A 232 -19.02 46.95 -5.12
C ARG A 232 -17.74 46.10 -5.01
N SER A 233 -16.99 46.03 -6.12
CA SER A 233 -15.81 45.16 -6.32
C SER A 233 -14.71 45.21 -5.25
N PHE A 234 -14.64 46.28 -4.46
CA PHE A 234 -13.65 46.45 -3.38
C PHE A 234 -14.11 45.91 -2.03
N ALA A 235 -15.41 45.65 -1.84
CA ALA A 235 -15.99 45.17 -0.58
C ALA A 235 -16.18 43.63 -0.55
N ASP A 236 -15.88 42.94 -1.65
CA ASP A 236 -16.10 41.50 -1.81
C ASP A 236 -15.10 40.63 -1.01
N ILE A 237 -14.17 41.22 -0.26
CA ILE A 237 -13.12 40.49 0.48
C ILE A 237 -13.70 39.81 1.73
N MET A 238 -13.45 38.51 1.89
CA MET A 238 -13.78 37.74 3.08
C MET A 238 -12.88 38.14 4.26
N GLN A 239 -13.45 38.76 5.29
CA GLN A 239 -12.69 39.35 6.41
C GLN A 239 -12.27 38.37 7.51
N ASN A 240 -12.94 37.21 7.62
CA ASN A 240 -12.74 36.23 8.70
C ASN A 240 -11.87 35.02 8.31
N ASN A 241 -11.09 35.10 7.24
CA ASN A 241 -10.24 33.99 6.84
C ASN A 241 -8.95 33.94 7.67
N LEU A 242 -9.01 33.20 8.78
CA LEU A 242 -7.85 32.49 9.32
C LEU A 242 -7.37 31.51 8.23
N LEU A 243 -6.56 32.02 7.30
CA LEU A 243 -5.65 31.16 6.57
C LEU A 243 -4.53 30.83 7.55
N ASP A 244 -4.55 29.61 8.07
CA ASP A 244 -3.33 28.95 8.55
C ASP A 244 -2.37 28.81 7.36
N ASP A 245 -1.74 29.91 6.95
CA ASP A 245 -0.54 29.87 6.11
C ASP A 245 0.62 29.14 6.82
N ASN A 246 0.44 28.82 8.11
CA ASN A 246 1.34 27.97 8.90
C ASN A 246 1.12 26.46 8.69
N LEU A 247 0.10 26.01 7.97
CA LEU A 247 -0.06 24.60 7.58
C LEU A 247 0.69 24.31 6.27
N SER A 248 2.02 24.25 6.42
CA SER A 248 2.99 23.54 5.59
C SER A 248 3.20 24.03 4.15
N LEU A 249 4.26 24.81 3.99
CA LEU A 249 5.11 24.94 2.79
C LEU A 249 5.64 23.60 2.19
N HIS A 250 5.11 22.45 2.61
CA HIS A 250 5.63 21.11 2.29
C HIS A 250 4.58 20.03 1.98
N LYS A 251 3.29 20.37 1.81
CA LYS A 251 2.33 19.40 1.22
C LYS A 251 2.38 19.49 -0.31
N LYS A 252 2.80 18.40 -0.96
CA LYS A 252 2.92 18.23 -2.42
C LYS A 252 1.54 18.51 -3.07
N GLU A 253 1.52 19.22 -4.18
CA GLU A 253 0.30 19.63 -4.90
C GLU A 253 -0.16 18.57 -5.91
N ASP A 254 -1.46 18.28 -5.98
CA ASP A 254 -2.13 17.20 -6.76
C ASP A 254 -2.49 17.60 -8.21
N GLY A 255 -1.66 18.41 -8.86
CA GLY A 255 -1.90 18.94 -10.21
C GLY A 255 -0.91 18.42 -11.28
N ASP A 256 -1.16 18.80 -12.54
CA ASP A 256 -0.28 18.46 -13.69
C ASP A 256 1.11 19.11 -13.58
N PHE A 257 1.24 20.19 -12.80
CA PHE A 257 2.52 20.86 -12.54
C PHE A 257 2.86 20.92 -11.03
N PRO A 258 3.23 19.79 -10.40
CA PRO A 258 3.60 19.76 -8.98
C PRO A 258 4.77 20.70 -8.68
N LEU A 259 4.73 21.39 -7.54
CA LEU A 259 5.73 22.39 -7.19
C LEU A 259 7.15 21.80 -7.10
N ALA A 260 7.31 20.56 -6.60
CA ALA A 260 8.60 19.91 -6.46
C ALA A 260 9.36 19.73 -7.79
N GLN A 261 8.65 19.34 -8.85
CA GLN A 261 9.24 19.06 -10.16
C GLN A 261 9.28 20.31 -11.05
N PHE A 262 8.30 21.21 -10.93
CA PHE A 262 8.13 22.37 -11.82
C PHE A 262 8.39 23.72 -11.14
N SER A 263 9.13 23.74 -10.04
CA SER A 263 9.42 24.97 -9.27
C SER A 263 9.97 26.10 -10.15
N ALA A 264 10.99 25.83 -10.98
CA ALA A 264 11.58 26.84 -11.86
C ALA A 264 10.58 27.38 -12.91
N PHE A 265 9.77 26.50 -13.51
CA PHE A 265 8.73 26.88 -14.46
C PHE A 265 7.65 27.73 -13.81
N ARG A 266 7.19 27.35 -12.61
CA ARG A 266 6.14 28.09 -11.89
C ARG A 266 6.64 29.40 -11.30
N ASN A 267 7.88 29.45 -10.83
CA ASN A 267 8.50 30.68 -10.35
C ASN A 267 8.70 31.69 -11.49
N SER A 268 9.07 31.23 -12.69
CA SER A 268 9.15 32.11 -13.87
C SER A 268 7.77 32.60 -14.33
N ALA A 269 6.76 31.73 -14.35
CA ALA A 269 5.37 32.12 -14.62
C ALA A 269 4.85 33.16 -13.61
N ASN A 270 5.16 33.00 -12.32
CA ASN A 270 4.73 33.91 -11.25
C ASN A 270 5.48 35.25 -11.23
N SER A 271 6.71 35.33 -11.70
CA SER A 271 7.55 36.54 -11.57
C SER A 271 7.58 37.41 -12.82
N ILE A 272 7.40 36.82 -14.01
CA ILE A 272 7.65 37.49 -15.29
C ILE A 272 6.35 37.81 -16.03
N LYS A 273 5.35 36.92 -15.97
CA LYS A 273 4.16 36.98 -16.82
C LYS A 273 2.94 37.47 -16.06
N THR A 274 2.04 38.15 -16.75
CA THR A 274 0.72 38.55 -16.24
C THR A 274 -0.16 37.33 -15.97
N LYS A 275 -1.05 37.45 -14.99
CA LYS A 275 -1.98 36.38 -14.60
C LYS A 275 -3.41 36.88 -14.50
N ILE A 276 -4.39 36.00 -14.71
CA ILE A 276 -5.79 36.30 -14.38
C ILE A 276 -6.08 35.83 -12.96
N VAL A 277 -6.58 36.71 -12.12
CA VAL A 277 -6.87 36.45 -10.70
C VAL A 277 -8.36 36.58 -10.44
N TRP A 278 -8.95 35.52 -9.87
CA TRP A 278 -10.28 35.55 -9.28
C TRP A 278 -10.18 35.64 -7.76
N ASN A 279 -9.32 34.81 -7.14
CA ASN A 279 -9.23 34.62 -5.69
C ASN A 279 -10.61 34.45 -5.03
N GLN A 280 -11.51 33.67 -5.64
CA GLN A 280 -12.85 33.45 -5.12
C GLN A 280 -12.94 32.12 -4.38
N GLN A 281 -13.66 32.13 -3.25
CA GLN A 281 -13.99 30.92 -2.51
C GLN A 281 -15.50 30.65 -2.62
N HIS A 282 -15.83 29.48 -3.14
CA HIS A 282 -17.20 28.96 -3.16
C HIS A 282 -17.38 27.95 -2.04
N ARG A 283 -18.55 27.91 -1.44
CA ARG A 283 -18.89 26.98 -0.37
C ARG A 283 -20.16 26.24 -0.72
N ARG A 284 -20.15 24.92 -0.57
CA ARG A 284 -21.29 24.05 -0.86
C ARG A 284 -21.53 23.11 0.30
N LEU A 285 -22.78 23.08 0.73
CA LEU A 285 -23.23 22.22 1.80
C LEU A 285 -23.53 20.82 1.23
N LEU A 286 -23.08 19.78 1.90
CA LEU A 286 -23.24 18.38 1.48
C LEU A 286 -23.94 17.57 2.59
N ASN A 287 -25.14 17.08 2.30
CA ASN A 287 -25.83 16.10 3.15
C ASN A 287 -25.35 14.67 2.85
N PHE A 288 -25.84 13.68 3.59
CA PHE A 288 -25.45 12.27 3.39
C PHE A 288 -25.67 11.79 1.94
N SER A 289 -26.81 12.13 1.32
CA SER A 289 -27.09 11.76 -0.08
C SER A 289 -26.15 12.43 -1.08
N SER A 290 -25.86 13.72 -0.92
CA SER A 290 -24.97 14.46 -1.82
C SER A 290 -23.52 14.04 -1.64
N GLN A 291 -23.10 13.65 -0.43
CA GLN A 291 -21.79 13.03 -0.19
C GLN A 291 -21.68 11.67 -0.89
N LEU A 292 -22.73 10.84 -0.87
CA LEU A 292 -22.74 9.56 -1.59
C LEU A 292 -22.68 9.77 -3.10
N GLN A 293 -23.49 10.69 -3.64
CA GLN A 293 -23.45 11.04 -5.06
C GLN A 293 -22.09 11.60 -5.48
N LEU A 294 -21.46 12.44 -4.64
CA LEU A 294 -20.11 12.94 -4.89
C LEU A 294 -19.09 11.80 -4.95
N LYS A 295 -19.18 10.81 -4.05
CA LYS A 295 -18.34 9.62 -4.08
C LYS A 295 -18.53 8.81 -5.36
N GLU A 296 -19.77 8.51 -5.73
CA GLU A 296 -20.12 7.79 -6.96
C GLU A 296 -19.66 8.56 -8.21
N ARG A 297 -19.77 9.89 -8.20
CA ARG A 297 -19.34 10.73 -9.31
C ARG A 297 -17.82 10.72 -9.45
N ILE A 298 -17.07 10.83 -8.35
CA ILE A 298 -15.60 10.76 -8.39
C ILE A 298 -15.14 9.37 -8.85
N SER A 299 -15.72 8.29 -8.32
CA SER A 299 -15.37 6.92 -8.71
C SER A 299 -15.68 6.64 -10.19
N THR A 300 -16.79 7.18 -10.69
CA THR A 300 -17.21 6.95 -12.07
C THR A 300 -16.46 7.83 -13.05
N CYS A 301 -16.28 9.13 -12.79
CA CYS A 301 -15.79 10.09 -13.77
C CYS A 301 -14.28 10.27 -13.81
N LYS A 302 -13.53 9.87 -12.77
CA LYS A 302 -12.07 10.06 -12.62
C LYS A 302 -11.59 11.53 -12.64
N CYS A 303 -12.17 12.40 -13.47
CA CYS A 303 -11.85 13.83 -13.61
C CYS A 303 -13.11 14.72 -13.55
N LEU A 304 -12.99 15.87 -12.88
CA LEU A 304 -13.95 16.96 -12.87
C LEU A 304 -13.54 18.03 -13.91
N PRO A 305 -14.42 18.43 -14.85
CA PRO A 305 -14.09 19.50 -15.79
C PRO A 305 -14.20 20.88 -15.15
N VAL A 306 -13.20 21.72 -15.38
CA VAL A 306 -13.23 23.15 -15.09
C VAL A 306 -13.07 23.90 -16.40
N GLU A 307 -14.16 24.52 -16.85
CA GLU A 307 -14.23 25.25 -18.11
C GLU A 307 -13.80 26.70 -17.92
N VAL A 308 -12.93 27.20 -18.78
CA VAL A 308 -12.43 28.58 -18.76
C VAL A 308 -12.68 29.20 -20.13
N PHE A 309 -13.31 30.38 -20.15
CA PHE A 309 -13.61 31.10 -21.39
C PHE A 309 -13.74 32.60 -21.17
N CYS A 310 -13.75 33.35 -22.27
CA CYS A 310 -13.87 34.80 -22.28
C CYS A 310 -15.23 35.23 -22.84
N LEU A 311 -15.89 36.19 -22.20
CA LEU A 311 -17.09 36.85 -22.72
C LEU A 311 -16.73 38.23 -23.29
N GLN A 312 -17.32 38.58 -24.44
CA GLN A 312 -17.15 39.90 -25.06
C GLN A 312 -18.32 40.82 -24.71
N SER A 313 -18.03 42.04 -24.24
CA SER A 313 -19.05 43.07 -24.07
C SER A 313 -19.40 43.71 -25.42
N SER A 314 -20.67 43.72 -25.81
CA SER A 314 -21.12 44.45 -27.00
C SER A 314 -21.02 45.96 -26.75
N SER A 315 -20.19 46.64 -27.54
CA SER A 315 -20.08 48.10 -27.47
C SER A 315 -21.39 48.75 -27.89
N SER A 316 -21.83 49.74 -27.11
CA SER A 316 -23.08 50.46 -27.29
C SER A 316 -23.17 51.11 -28.67
N GLY A 317 -23.89 50.48 -29.60
CA GLY A 317 -24.07 50.99 -30.95
C GLY A 317 -25.30 50.42 -31.64
N ARG A 318 -26.44 51.12 -31.48
CA ARG A 318 -27.69 51.01 -32.27
C ARG A 318 -28.32 49.61 -32.44
N LYS A 319 -29.43 49.42 -31.71
CA LYS A 319 -30.57 48.49 -31.96
C LYS A 319 -30.36 47.50 -33.14
N LYS A 320 -29.77 46.35 -32.84
CA LYS A 320 -29.96 45.10 -33.59
C LYS A 320 -30.45 44.02 -32.61
N LYS A 321 -31.28 43.12 -33.15
CA LYS A 321 -31.99 42.04 -32.45
C LYS A 321 -31.05 41.18 -31.60
N GLU A 322 -31.63 40.63 -30.53
CA GLU A 322 -31.09 39.69 -29.54
C GLU A 322 -30.12 38.64 -30.13
N GLU A 323 -28.84 38.97 -30.26
CA GLU A 323 -27.76 37.99 -30.27
C GLU A 323 -27.20 37.93 -28.84
N GLY A 324 -27.10 36.72 -28.29
CA GLY A 324 -26.58 36.51 -26.94
C GLY A 324 -25.10 36.93 -26.80
N PRO A 325 -24.56 37.00 -25.56
CA PRO A 325 -23.15 37.28 -25.36
C PRO A 325 -22.29 36.27 -26.13
N SER A 326 -21.39 36.77 -26.99
CA SER A 326 -20.41 35.94 -27.69
C SER A 326 -19.29 35.51 -26.74
N TYR A 327 -18.85 34.26 -26.88
CA TYR A 327 -17.74 33.70 -26.10
C TYR A 327 -16.57 33.34 -27.03
N THR A 328 -15.35 33.42 -26.50
CA THR A 328 -14.10 33.06 -27.18
C THR A 328 -13.15 32.34 -26.22
N TYR A 329 -12.12 31.67 -26.73
CA TYR A 329 -11.11 30.96 -25.94
C TYR A 329 -11.67 29.92 -24.96
N HIS A 330 -12.49 28.98 -25.44
CA HIS A 330 -13.06 27.92 -24.61
C HIS A 330 -12.03 26.81 -24.36
N GLY A 331 -11.52 26.76 -23.13
CA GLY A 331 -10.61 25.73 -22.64
C GLY A 331 -11.18 24.95 -21.45
N VAL A 332 -10.59 23.79 -21.17
CA VAL A 332 -10.98 22.88 -20.08
C VAL A 332 -9.74 22.40 -19.33
N ALA A 333 -9.77 22.48 -18.01
CA ALA A 333 -8.85 21.76 -17.14
C ALA A 333 -9.55 20.52 -16.57
N TYR A 334 -8.87 19.36 -16.61
CA TYR A 334 -9.39 18.10 -16.08
C TYR A 334 -8.79 17.83 -14.69
N VAL A 335 -9.58 18.06 -13.66
CA VAL A 335 -9.13 17.96 -12.26
C VAL A 335 -9.38 16.55 -11.73
N LYS A 336 -8.33 15.82 -11.38
CA LYS A 336 -8.47 14.50 -10.73
C LYS A 336 -8.89 14.67 -9.27
N LEU A 337 -10.10 14.24 -8.93
CA LEU A 337 -10.63 14.30 -7.56
C LEU A 337 -10.48 12.99 -6.78
N THR A 338 -9.94 11.93 -7.39
CA THR A 338 -9.72 10.62 -6.77
C THR A 338 -9.05 10.70 -5.39
N PRO A 339 -8.06 11.59 -5.13
CA PRO A 339 -7.45 11.66 -3.80
C PRO A 339 -8.41 12.03 -2.65
N LEU A 340 -9.56 12.66 -2.90
CA LEU A 340 -10.58 12.92 -1.87
C LEU A 340 -11.24 11.62 -1.38
N LEU A 341 -11.13 10.53 -2.14
CA LEU A 341 -11.58 9.20 -1.74
C LEU A 341 -10.51 8.43 -0.95
N TYR A 342 -9.31 8.98 -0.76
CA TYR A 342 -8.31 8.34 0.09
C TYR A 342 -8.68 8.52 1.57
N PRO A 343 -8.49 7.50 2.41
CA PRO A 343 -8.82 7.59 3.83
C PRO A 343 -8.12 8.76 4.53
N GLY A 344 -8.90 9.69 5.08
CA GLY A 344 -8.40 10.83 5.85
C GLY A 344 -7.98 12.06 5.03
N VAL A 345 -8.12 12.04 3.71
CA VAL A 345 -7.80 13.20 2.88
C VAL A 345 -8.95 14.21 2.90
N GLU A 346 -8.62 15.45 3.27
CA GLU A 346 -9.57 16.55 3.41
C GLU A 346 -9.36 17.65 2.36
N ASN A 347 -8.17 17.74 1.75
CA ASN A 347 -7.83 18.83 0.83
C ASN A 347 -7.04 18.31 -0.37
N ILE A 348 -7.41 18.79 -1.56
CA ILE A 348 -6.65 18.66 -2.80
C ILE A 348 -6.31 20.06 -3.30
N ARG A 349 -5.04 20.31 -3.59
CA ARG A 349 -4.60 21.59 -4.16
C ARG A 349 -3.66 21.30 -5.32
N GLY A 350 -3.88 21.92 -6.48
CA GLY A 350 -3.10 21.63 -7.67
C GLY A 350 -3.03 22.78 -8.68
N ALA A 351 -2.01 22.68 -9.53
CA ALA A 351 -1.86 23.46 -10.76
C ALA A 351 -2.27 22.56 -11.95
N TYR A 352 -3.39 22.87 -12.60
CA TYR A 352 -3.98 22.03 -13.64
C TYR A 352 -3.85 22.66 -15.02
N LYS A 353 -3.38 21.89 -16.00
CA LYS A 353 -3.16 22.35 -17.36
C LYS A 353 -4.50 22.58 -18.08
N ILE A 354 -4.55 23.63 -18.90
CA ILE A 354 -5.72 23.92 -19.74
C ILE A 354 -5.52 23.33 -21.13
N TYR A 355 -6.54 22.60 -21.60
CA TYR A 355 -6.64 22.04 -22.94
C TYR A 355 -7.72 22.78 -23.74
N PRO A 356 -7.60 22.89 -25.07
CA PRO A 356 -8.68 23.41 -25.90
C PRO A 356 -9.92 22.50 -25.79
N TYR A 357 -11.11 23.09 -25.73
CA TYR A 357 -12.34 22.31 -25.65
C TYR A 357 -12.51 21.40 -26.88
N ASN A 358 -12.72 20.11 -26.61
CA ASN A 358 -13.09 19.11 -27.61
C ASN A 358 -14.19 18.22 -27.04
N GLN A 359 -15.34 18.18 -27.73
CA GLN A 359 -16.53 17.44 -27.30
C GLN A 359 -16.25 15.96 -27.01
N LYS A 360 -15.54 15.26 -27.91
CA LYS A 360 -15.29 13.82 -27.77
C LYS A 360 -14.44 13.50 -26.54
N GLU A 361 -13.36 14.25 -26.36
CA GLU A 361 -12.46 14.10 -25.22
C GLU A 361 -13.15 14.47 -23.90
N TYR A 362 -13.99 15.51 -23.92
CA TYR A 362 -14.78 15.93 -22.76
C TYR A 362 -15.75 14.84 -22.32
N GLU A 363 -16.52 14.25 -23.26
CA GLU A 363 -17.45 13.17 -22.98
C GLU A 363 -16.74 11.93 -22.43
N GLU A 364 -15.61 11.54 -23.03
CA GLU A 364 -14.82 10.39 -22.61
C GLU A 364 -14.26 10.56 -21.19
N LYS A 365 -13.65 11.72 -20.90
CA LYS A 365 -12.99 11.98 -19.61
C LYS A 365 -13.94 12.34 -18.47
N THR A 366 -15.09 12.93 -18.76
CA THR A 366 -16.01 13.43 -17.71
C THR A 366 -17.30 12.64 -17.61
N LYS A 367 -17.57 11.75 -18.59
CA LYS A 367 -18.84 11.02 -18.76
C LYS A 367 -20.05 11.95 -18.77
N ARG A 368 -19.88 13.19 -19.21
CA ARG A 368 -20.93 14.21 -19.31
C ARG A 368 -21.15 14.55 -20.78
N GLN A 369 -22.41 14.57 -21.22
CA GLN A 369 -22.75 14.76 -22.64
C GLN A 369 -22.61 16.21 -23.13
N ASN A 370 -22.85 17.22 -22.29
CA ASN A 370 -22.85 18.62 -22.72
C ASN A 370 -21.96 19.49 -21.82
N SER A 371 -21.30 20.48 -22.44
CA SER A 371 -20.56 21.55 -21.75
C SER A 371 -21.46 22.37 -20.83
N LEU A 372 -20.87 22.91 -19.77
CA LEU A 372 -21.52 23.80 -18.82
C LEU A 372 -21.81 25.19 -19.40
N LEU A 373 -21.22 25.53 -20.54
CA LEU A 373 -21.24 26.89 -21.10
C LEU A 373 -22.67 27.41 -21.29
N GLN A 374 -23.60 26.59 -21.78
CA GLN A 374 -25.00 27.01 -21.96
C GLN A 374 -25.72 27.31 -20.63
N ASP A 375 -25.45 26.50 -19.60
CA ASP A 375 -25.99 26.71 -18.24
C ASP A 375 -25.39 27.96 -17.59
N VAL A 376 -24.12 28.24 -17.88
CA VAL A 376 -23.42 29.44 -17.40
C VAL A 376 -23.96 30.70 -18.08
N LEU A 377 -24.10 30.68 -19.41
CA LEU A 377 -24.63 31.81 -20.17
C LEU A 377 -26.07 32.16 -19.78
N THR A 378 -26.91 31.18 -19.50
CA THR A 378 -28.30 31.41 -19.04
C THR A 378 -28.33 32.05 -17.65
N LYS A 379 -27.50 31.58 -16.70
CA LYS A 379 -27.39 32.19 -15.37
C LYS A 379 -26.85 33.61 -15.39
N ILE A 380 -25.81 33.87 -16.19
CA ILE A 380 -25.25 35.22 -16.33
C ILE A 380 -26.29 36.18 -16.94
N ARG A 381 -27.12 35.71 -17.89
CA ARG A 381 -28.23 36.52 -18.43
C ARG A 381 -29.25 36.89 -17.36
N SER A 382 -29.66 35.95 -16.50
CA SER A 382 -30.62 36.24 -15.41
C SER A 382 -30.09 37.24 -14.37
N GLN A 383 -28.77 37.32 -14.17
CA GLN A 383 -28.14 38.26 -13.23
C GLN A 383 -28.02 39.69 -13.79
N SER A 384 -28.25 39.88 -15.10
CA SER A 384 -28.00 41.17 -15.80
C SER A 384 -29.25 42.06 -15.99
N THR A 385 -30.44 41.62 -15.55
CA THR A 385 -31.68 42.41 -15.66
C THR A 385 -32.03 43.13 -14.34
N PRO A 386 -32.03 44.47 -14.28
CA PRO A 386 -32.50 45.19 -13.10
C PRO A 386 -34.04 45.14 -13.03
N THR A 387 -34.58 44.58 -11.94
CA THR A 387 -36.02 44.55 -11.66
C THR A 387 -36.48 45.94 -11.23
N ILE A 388 -37.10 46.68 -12.15
CA ILE A 388 -37.83 47.91 -11.81
C ILE A 388 -39.17 47.50 -11.19
N GLN A 389 -39.25 47.45 -9.87
CA GLN A 389 -40.53 47.49 -9.15
C GLN A 389 -40.95 48.96 -9.00
N THR A 390 -41.99 49.38 -9.73
CA THR A 390 -42.74 50.59 -9.37
C THR A 390 -44.03 50.19 -8.66
N ASP A 391 -44.06 50.40 -7.36
CA ASP A 391 -45.29 50.37 -6.56
C ASP A 391 -46.21 51.53 -6.93
N LYS A 392 -47.44 51.22 -7.34
CA LYS A 392 -48.60 52.12 -7.15
C LYS A 392 -49.75 51.34 -6.56
N LYS A 393 -49.95 51.52 -5.25
CA LYS A 393 -51.17 51.21 -4.51
C LYS A 393 -52.40 51.80 -5.24
N LYS A 394 -53.47 51.00 -5.37
CA LYS A 394 -54.85 51.50 -5.26
C LYS A 394 -55.82 50.36 -4.92
N THR A 395 -56.40 50.49 -3.74
CA THR A 395 -57.53 49.72 -3.23
C THR A 395 -58.84 50.21 -3.85
N GLN A 396 -59.81 49.28 -3.90
CA GLN A 396 -61.27 49.44 -4.01
C GLN A 396 -61.96 49.45 -5.40
N LEU A 397 -62.79 48.40 -5.57
CA LEU A 397 -64.18 48.38 -6.04
C LEU A 397 -64.55 49.21 -7.29
N ASN A 398 -64.91 48.50 -8.37
CA ASN A 398 -66.32 48.41 -8.81
C ASN A 398 -66.45 47.58 -10.09
N VAL A 399 -67.34 46.58 -10.03
CA VAL A 399 -67.98 45.97 -11.21
C VAL A 399 -69.13 46.89 -11.63
N PRO A 400 -69.36 47.09 -12.93
CA PRO A 400 -70.71 46.85 -13.43
C PRO A 400 -70.74 45.93 -14.65
N LYS A 401 -71.87 45.23 -14.72
CA LYS A 401 -72.31 44.24 -15.68
C LYS A 401 -72.66 44.81 -17.07
N ASN A 402 -72.88 43.84 -17.96
CA ASN A 402 -73.82 43.77 -19.11
C ASN A 402 -73.14 43.93 -20.48
N GLU A 403 -73.44 43.16 -21.52
CA GLU A 403 -74.33 42.03 -21.79
C GLU A 403 -74.13 41.71 -23.29
N ARG A 404 -74.14 40.42 -23.70
CA ARG A 404 -74.88 39.80 -24.83
C ARG A 404 -74.12 38.60 -25.41
N LYS A 405 -74.60 37.37 -25.15
CA LYS A 405 -75.47 36.54 -26.02
C LYS A 405 -74.66 35.90 -27.16
N THR A 406 -74.66 34.59 -27.45
CA THR A 406 -75.65 33.50 -27.25
C THR A 406 -74.96 32.20 -27.70
N SER A 407 -75.05 31.10 -26.94
CA SER A 407 -75.77 29.83 -27.26
C SER A 407 -75.12 28.95 -28.36
N PHE A 408 -75.06 27.61 -28.36
CA PHE A 408 -75.94 26.53 -27.90
C PHE A 408 -75.13 25.20 -27.99
N THR A 409 -75.39 24.24 -27.10
CA THR A 409 -75.32 22.74 -27.22
C THR A 409 -74.23 22.04 -28.05
N GLY A 410 -73.63 20.92 -27.65
CA GLY A 410 -73.92 19.94 -26.60
C GLY A 410 -73.46 18.55 -27.06
N ALA A 411 -73.15 17.67 -26.09
CA ALA A 411 -73.14 16.20 -26.20
C ALA A 411 -72.15 15.56 -27.22
N LYS A 412 -71.58 14.37 -27.05
CA LYS A 412 -71.63 13.28 -26.06
C LYS A 412 -70.51 12.30 -26.46
N THR A 413 -69.92 11.65 -25.46
CA THR A 413 -69.55 10.20 -25.38
C THR A 413 -69.27 9.44 -26.69
N THR A 414 -68.18 8.69 -26.82
CA THR A 414 -67.94 7.34 -26.23
C THR A 414 -66.50 6.96 -26.59
N GLY A 415 -65.70 6.30 -25.77
CA GLY A 415 -65.77 4.86 -25.46
C GLY A 415 -64.35 4.28 -25.62
N ARG A 416 -63.73 3.85 -24.51
CA ARG A 416 -63.28 2.46 -24.23
C ARG A 416 -62.13 1.95 -25.13
N SER A 417 -60.93 1.80 -24.54
CA SER A 417 -60.32 0.51 -24.08
C SER A 417 -59.67 -0.27 -25.25
N ALA A 418 -58.55 -0.99 -25.17
CA ALA A 418 -57.76 -1.59 -24.09
C ALA A 418 -56.34 -1.86 -24.69
N SER A 419 -55.25 -1.70 -23.94
CA SER A 419 -54.41 -2.75 -23.34
C SER A 419 -53.65 -3.73 -24.28
N ALA A 420 -52.40 -3.99 -23.90
CA ALA A 420 -51.57 -5.19 -24.18
C ALA A 420 -50.93 -5.26 -25.58
N ILE A 421 -49.71 -5.79 -25.82
CA ILE A 421 -48.67 -6.47 -25.02
C ILE A 421 -47.40 -6.53 -25.91
N GLU A 422 -46.23 -6.46 -25.26
CA GLU A 422 -44.90 -7.04 -25.54
C GLU A 422 -44.16 -7.00 -26.91
N SER A 423 -42.83 -6.86 -26.72
CA SER A 423 -41.69 -7.51 -27.40
C SER A 423 -41.35 -7.05 -28.83
N GLN A 424 -40.23 -6.34 -29.03
CA GLN A 424 -38.81 -6.74 -29.08
C GLN A 424 -38.34 -7.21 -30.47
N VAL A 425 -37.18 -6.67 -30.88
CA VAL A 425 -36.10 -7.31 -31.69
C VAL A 425 -36.07 -7.07 -33.22
N VAL A 426 -35.12 -6.19 -33.59
CA VAL A 426 -34.00 -6.38 -34.56
C VAL A 426 -34.19 -6.13 -36.08
N GLU A 427 -33.42 -5.11 -36.50
CA GLU A 427 -32.58 -4.93 -37.69
C GLU A 427 -33.12 -4.91 -39.13
N ARG A 428 -32.67 -3.82 -39.83
CA ARG A 428 -32.10 -3.71 -41.20
C ARG A 428 -33.03 -4.16 -42.36
N SER A 429 -33.14 -3.48 -43.49
CA SER A 429 -32.30 -2.51 -44.19
C SER A 429 -33.05 -2.06 -45.46
N GLU A 430 -32.73 -0.84 -45.91
CA GLU A 430 -32.56 -0.45 -47.32
C GLU A 430 -33.74 -0.31 -48.33
N ILE A 431 -33.90 0.96 -48.79
CA ILE A 431 -33.82 1.43 -50.21
C ILE A 431 -34.97 0.99 -51.14
N GLU A 432 -35.69 1.82 -51.90
CA GLU A 432 -35.71 3.25 -52.22
C GLU A 432 -36.90 3.49 -53.19
N LYS A 433 -37.19 4.78 -53.43
CA LYS A 433 -37.91 5.38 -54.59
C LYS A 433 -39.44 5.33 -54.54
N GLN A 434 -40.05 6.50 -54.35
CA GLN A 434 -40.22 7.46 -55.45
C GLN A 434 -40.42 8.89 -54.93
N LYS A 435 -39.67 9.82 -55.54
CA LYS A 435 -39.69 11.27 -55.32
C LYS A 435 -40.80 11.94 -56.13
N SER A 436 -41.07 13.16 -55.68
CA SER A 436 -41.57 14.35 -56.39
C SER A 436 -43.02 14.70 -56.06
N ASN A 437 -43.38 15.95 -55.77
CA ASN A 437 -42.65 17.18 -55.51
C ASN A 437 -43.71 18.13 -54.90
N LEU A 438 -43.35 18.94 -53.92
CA LEU A 438 -43.83 20.32 -53.72
C LEU A 438 -43.03 20.92 -52.56
N THR A 439 -42.17 21.88 -52.90
CA THR A 439 -41.40 22.72 -51.98
C THR A 439 -42.30 23.75 -51.29
N PRO A 440 -41.89 24.21 -50.10
CA PRO A 440 -41.40 25.57 -50.02
C PRO A 440 -40.04 25.66 -49.32
N ASN A 441 -39.14 26.41 -49.96
CA ASN A 441 -37.92 26.98 -49.38
C ASN A 441 -38.28 27.84 -48.18
N THR A 442 -37.53 27.76 -47.08
CA THR A 442 -36.35 28.61 -46.83
C THR A 442 -35.69 28.12 -45.53
N GLU A 443 -34.42 27.79 -45.64
CA GLU A 443 -33.55 27.29 -44.58
C GLU A 443 -33.35 28.33 -43.47
N TYR A 444 -33.28 27.86 -42.22
CA TYR A 444 -32.29 28.36 -41.27
C TYR A 444 -31.42 27.17 -40.89
N GLU A 445 -30.27 27.09 -41.53
CA GLU A 445 -29.20 26.13 -41.28
C GLU A 445 -28.77 26.18 -39.80
N GLN A 446 -28.84 25.04 -39.10
CA GLN A 446 -27.93 24.81 -37.97
C GLN A 446 -26.67 24.18 -38.55
N VAL A 447 -25.71 25.06 -38.85
CA VAL A 447 -24.37 24.71 -39.35
C VAL A 447 -23.65 23.85 -38.31
N THR A 448 -23.49 22.56 -38.61
CA THR A 448 -22.44 21.72 -38.04
C THR A 448 -21.15 22.00 -38.80
N ASP A 449 -20.37 22.97 -38.35
CA ASP A 449 -18.97 23.12 -38.76
C ASP A 449 -18.06 22.51 -37.69
N GLN A 450 -17.22 21.57 -38.10
CA GLN A 450 -15.97 21.25 -37.41
C GLN A 450 -15.04 22.47 -37.53
N MET A 451 -15.33 23.56 -36.81
CA MET A 451 -14.34 24.60 -36.58
C MET A 451 -13.35 24.06 -35.54
N GLN A 452 -12.10 23.84 -35.94
CA GLN A 452 -11.00 23.76 -34.98
C GLN A 452 -11.09 25.00 -34.08
N ASN A 453 -11.12 24.81 -32.77
CA ASN A 453 -11.06 25.89 -31.78
C ASN A 453 -9.62 26.47 -31.75
N THR A 454 -9.24 27.10 -32.85
CA THR A 454 -7.88 27.64 -33.09
C THR A 454 -7.50 28.71 -32.09
N GLU A 455 -8.48 29.42 -31.53
CA GLU A 455 -8.28 30.40 -30.47
C GLU A 455 -7.87 29.74 -29.14
N ALA A 456 -8.54 28.66 -28.72
CA ALA A 456 -8.19 27.97 -27.47
C ALA A 456 -6.90 27.16 -27.55
N GLN A 457 -6.39 26.86 -28.76
CA GLN A 457 -5.08 26.26 -28.96
C GLN A 457 -3.97 27.10 -28.31
N GLN A 458 -4.17 28.42 -28.19
CA GLN A 458 -3.22 29.34 -27.57
C GLN A 458 -2.97 29.03 -26.07
N TYR A 459 -3.90 28.38 -25.36
CA TYR A 459 -3.64 27.92 -24.00
C TYR A 459 -2.58 26.82 -23.95
N LEU A 460 -2.58 25.93 -24.95
CA LEU A 460 -1.61 24.85 -25.03
C LEU A 460 -0.22 25.40 -25.39
N ASP A 461 -0.17 26.31 -26.36
CA ASP A 461 1.06 26.97 -26.83
C ASP A 461 1.70 27.81 -25.71
N ALA A 462 0.89 28.50 -24.92
CA ALA A 462 1.35 29.28 -23.77
C ALA A 462 1.67 28.40 -22.53
N GLN A 463 1.31 27.11 -22.54
CA GLN A 463 1.33 26.21 -21.38
C GLN A 463 0.59 26.81 -20.18
N SER A 464 -0.64 27.26 -20.42
CA SER A 464 -1.51 27.86 -19.39
C SER A 464 -1.99 26.83 -18.37
N PHE A 465 -2.05 27.23 -17.10
CA PHE A 465 -2.55 26.38 -16.02
C PHE A 465 -3.33 27.15 -14.96
N ILE A 466 -4.38 26.53 -14.43
CA ILE A 466 -5.25 27.09 -13.39
C ILE A 466 -4.89 26.55 -12.01
N MET A 467 -4.85 27.44 -11.02
CA MET A 467 -4.62 27.12 -9.62
C MET A 467 -5.96 26.90 -8.90
N LEU A 468 -6.18 25.68 -8.42
CA LEU A 468 -7.42 25.27 -7.76
C LEU A 468 -7.13 24.58 -6.42
N GLU A 469 -8.07 24.70 -5.49
CA GLU A 469 -8.04 24.00 -4.21
C GLU A 469 -9.46 23.58 -3.80
N PHE A 470 -9.62 22.30 -3.46
CA PHE A 470 -10.86 21.68 -3.00
C PHE A 470 -10.64 21.18 -1.58
N ARG A 471 -11.32 21.78 -0.60
CA ARG A 471 -11.21 21.41 0.81
C ARG A 471 -12.55 20.97 1.35
N LEU A 472 -12.58 19.89 2.12
CA LEU A 472 -13.72 19.44 2.90
C LEU A 472 -13.50 19.74 4.38
N GLU A 473 -14.58 19.98 5.10
CA GLU A 473 -14.52 20.14 6.56
C GLU A 473 -14.28 18.81 7.28
N LYS A 474 -14.81 17.70 6.74
CA LYS A 474 -14.57 16.33 7.20
C LYS A 474 -14.16 15.48 5.99
N PRO A 475 -13.25 14.49 6.13
CA PRO A 475 -12.85 13.64 5.01
C PRO A 475 -14.02 12.78 4.53
N LEU A 476 -14.14 12.54 3.21
CA LEU A 476 -15.22 11.70 2.64
C LEU A 476 -15.13 10.26 3.15
N ILE A 477 -13.90 9.76 3.29
CA ILE A 477 -13.60 8.45 3.83
C ILE A 477 -12.77 8.66 5.09
N LYS A 478 -13.32 8.25 6.23
CA LYS A 478 -12.63 8.36 7.52
C LYS A 478 -11.45 7.40 7.52
N LYS A 479 -10.27 7.89 7.91
CA LYS A 479 -9.11 7.04 8.18
C LYS A 479 -9.37 6.26 9.46
N ARG A 480 -9.17 4.94 9.42
CA ARG A 480 -9.21 4.11 10.63
C ARG A 480 -8.06 4.48 11.54
N THR A 481 -8.32 4.52 12.84
CA THR A 481 -7.25 4.81 13.82
C THR A 481 -6.39 3.57 14.04
N ILE A 482 -5.15 3.77 14.49
CA ILE A 482 -4.24 2.65 14.79
C ILE A 482 -4.84 1.79 15.91
N GLU A 483 -5.50 2.42 16.88
CA GLU A 483 -6.16 1.75 17.99
C GLU A 483 -7.32 0.85 17.53
N GLU A 484 -8.13 1.30 16.57
CA GLU A 484 -9.21 0.49 15.98
C GLU A 484 -8.67 -0.72 15.23
N ILE A 485 -7.58 -0.53 14.48
CA ILE A 485 -6.90 -1.59 13.72
C ILE A 485 -6.28 -2.61 14.68
N ASP A 486 -5.53 -2.15 15.69
CA ASP A 486 -4.90 -3.00 16.70
C ASP A 486 -5.96 -3.81 17.49
N GLN A 487 -7.11 -3.20 17.82
CA GLN A 487 -8.22 -3.91 18.47
C GLN A 487 -8.78 -5.03 17.59
N LYS A 488 -9.03 -4.76 16.30
CA LYS A 488 -9.51 -5.78 15.36
C LYS A 488 -8.49 -6.90 15.17
N ILE A 489 -7.21 -6.56 14.97
CA ILE A 489 -6.14 -7.56 14.85
C ILE A 489 -6.04 -8.39 16.12
N SER A 490 -6.12 -7.75 17.29
CA SER A 490 -6.12 -8.47 18.56
C SER A 490 -7.28 -9.47 18.64
N MET A 491 -8.46 -9.17 18.06
CA MET A 491 -9.57 -10.11 17.99
C MET A 491 -9.29 -11.31 17.07
N TYR A 492 -8.58 -11.11 15.96
CA TYR A 492 -8.15 -12.22 15.08
C TYR A 492 -7.04 -13.06 15.73
N ILE A 493 -6.11 -12.43 16.45
CA ILE A 493 -4.96 -13.08 17.08
C ILE A 493 -5.34 -13.83 18.36
N THR A 494 -6.29 -13.32 19.16
CA THR A 494 -6.67 -14.01 20.41
C THR A 494 -7.36 -15.34 20.11
N GLU A 495 -6.70 -16.43 20.48
CA GLU A 495 -7.26 -17.79 20.35
C GLU A 495 -8.66 -17.85 20.99
N LYS A 496 -9.67 -18.24 20.20
CA LYS A 496 -10.81 -18.96 20.77
C LYS A 496 -10.22 -20.12 21.56
N GLN A 497 -10.45 -20.15 22.88
CA GLN A 497 -9.93 -21.21 23.74
C GLN A 497 -10.16 -22.57 23.05
N PRO A 498 -9.11 -23.37 22.84
CA PRO A 498 -9.26 -24.62 22.13
C PRO A 498 -10.27 -25.46 22.90
N VAL A 499 -11.38 -25.80 22.24
CA VAL A 499 -12.24 -26.88 22.71
C VAL A 499 -11.31 -28.08 22.88
N VAL A 500 -11.07 -28.49 24.12
CA VAL A 500 -10.08 -29.53 24.46
C VAL A 500 -10.35 -30.74 23.56
N LYS A 501 -9.49 -30.95 22.56
CA LYS A 501 -9.62 -32.09 21.65
C LYS A 501 -9.41 -33.36 22.50
N ARG A 502 -10.43 -34.21 22.55
CA ARG A 502 -10.58 -35.36 23.47
C ARG A 502 -9.43 -36.39 23.38
N HIS A 503 -8.61 -36.37 22.33
CA HIS A 503 -7.38 -37.18 22.26
C HIS A 503 -6.36 -36.84 23.35
N VAL A 504 -6.26 -35.56 23.75
CA VAL A 504 -5.33 -35.11 24.79
C VAL A 504 -5.72 -35.64 26.17
N THR A 505 -7.01 -35.86 26.43
CA THR A 505 -7.49 -36.40 27.71
C THR A 505 -7.24 -37.91 27.81
N ALA A 506 -7.39 -38.64 26.70
CA ALA A 506 -7.04 -40.06 26.60
C ALA A 506 -5.54 -40.31 26.87
N GLU A 507 -4.65 -39.54 26.25
CA GLU A 507 -3.20 -39.66 26.49
C GLU A 507 -2.82 -39.35 27.94
N LYS A 508 -3.45 -38.34 28.56
CA LYS A 508 -3.25 -38.04 29.99
C LYS A 508 -3.71 -39.18 30.89
N ALA A 509 -4.81 -39.86 30.56
CA ALA A 509 -5.27 -41.02 31.30
C ALA A 509 -4.28 -42.20 31.22
N VAL A 510 -3.71 -42.44 30.03
CA VAL A 510 -2.69 -43.48 29.80
C VAL A 510 -1.37 -43.16 30.53
N LYS A 511 -0.92 -41.91 30.52
CA LYS A 511 0.26 -41.48 31.28
C LYS A 511 0.08 -41.66 32.79
N GLU A 512 -1.11 -41.37 33.31
CA GLU A 512 -1.42 -41.62 34.73
C GLU A 512 -1.41 -43.13 35.05
N TYR A 513 -1.99 -43.96 34.19
CA TYR A 513 -1.94 -45.43 34.35
C TYR A 513 -0.50 -45.96 34.37
N HIS A 514 0.37 -45.50 33.46
CA HIS A 514 1.80 -45.82 33.48
C HIS A 514 2.48 -45.41 34.79
N LYS A 515 2.17 -44.24 35.33
CA LYS A 515 2.71 -43.77 36.61
C LYS A 515 2.29 -44.68 37.76
N GLN A 516 1.02 -45.06 37.81
CA GLN A 516 0.49 -45.97 38.84
C GLN A 516 1.14 -47.36 38.77
N ILE A 517 1.32 -47.91 37.56
CA ILE A 517 2.04 -49.17 37.36
C ILE A 517 3.48 -49.08 37.85
N ALA A 518 4.16 -47.97 37.54
CA ALA A 518 5.55 -47.77 37.96
C ALA A 518 5.69 -47.69 39.48
N GLU A 519 4.78 -46.99 40.15
CA GLU A 519 4.74 -46.94 41.61
C GLU A 519 4.48 -48.32 42.22
N VAL A 520 3.49 -49.06 41.71
CA VAL A 520 3.20 -50.44 42.18
C VAL A 520 4.40 -51.36 41.98
N ALA A 521 5.07 -51.30 40.82
CA ALA A 521 6.26 -52.09 40.56
C ALA A 521 7.41 -51.78 41.53
N ASN A 522 7.64 -50.49 41.84
CA ASN A 522 8.64 -50.08 42.83
C ASN A 522 8.29 -50.53 44.24
N TYR A 523 7.01 -50.46 44.64
CA TYR A 523 6.57 -50.97 45.94
C TYR A 523 6.74 -52.48 46.06
N LEU A 524 6.40 -53.23 45.01
CA LEU A 524 6.61 -54.69 44.95
C LEU A 524 8.10 -55.03 45.06
N LEU A 525 8.95 -54.28 44.35
CA LEU A 525 10.41 -54.46 44.41
C LEU A 525 10.95 -54.14 45.82
N MET A 526 10.42 -53.11 46.49
CA MET A 526 10.82 -52.76 47.85
C MET A 526 10.41 -53.83 48.85
N GLU A 527 9.19 -54.36 48.75
CA GLU A 527 8.72 -55.44 49.61
C GLU A 527 9.53 -56.72 49.40
N PHE A 528 9.84 -57.04 48.14
CA PHE A 528 10.71 -58.16 47.80
C PHE A 528 12.10 -58.00 48.42
N LYS A 529 12.70 -56.81 48.34
CA LYS A 529 14.01 -56.53 48.97
C LYS A 529 13.98 -56.66 50.49
N VAL A 530 12.87 -56.33 51.14
CA VAL A 530 12.72 -56.45 52.60
C VAL A 530 12.56 -57.91 53.02
N LEU A 531 11.70 -58.67 52.32
CA LEU A 531 11.44 -60.07 52.65
C LEU A 531 12.65 -60.98 52.42
N PHE A 532 13.46 -60.66 51.40
CA PHE A 532 14.62 -61.47 51.02
C PHE A 532 15.95 -60.74 51.25
N ALA A 533 16.00 -59.79 52.20
CA ALA A 533 17.18 -58.96 52.47
C ALA A 533 18.44 -59.79 52.79
N ASP A 534 18.28 -60.86 53.57
CA ASP A 534 19.37 -61.73 53.99
C ASP A 534 19.97 -62.52 52.80
N LEU A 535 19.11 -63.02 51.90
CA LEU A 535 19.51 -63.71 50.67
C LEU A 535 20.24 -62.77 49.70
N ILE A 536 19.74 -61.55 49.53
CA ILE A 536 20.32 -60.54 48.64
C ILE A 536 21.72 -60.09 49.13
N GLN A 537 21.96 -60.06 50.44
CA GLN A 537 23.28 -59.71 51.01
C GLN A 537 24.32 -60.83 50.86
N THR A 538 23.88 -62.09 50.79
CA THR A 538 24.77 -63.26 50.61
C THR A 538 25.15 -63.56 49.15
N ASP A 539 24.57 -62.85 48.18
CA ASP A 539 24.74 -63.03 46.72
C ASP A 539 24.48 -64.48 46.21
N GLN A 540 23.86 -65.33 47.05
CA GLN A 540 23.40 -66.66 46.69
C GLN A 540 21.97 -66.58 46.15
N LEU A 541 21.83 -65.98 44.96
CA LEU A 541 20.56 -66.03 44.23
C LEU A 541 20.39 -67.45 43.64
N PRO A 542 19.33 -68.18 44.02
CA PRO A 542 19.12 -69.54 43.53
C PRO A 542 18.73 -69.55 42.06
N VAL A 543 19.37 -70.42 41.28
CA VAL A 543 19.21 -70.57 39.82
C VAL A 543 18.00 -71.47 39.46
N ASP A 544 17.42 -72.17 40.45
CA ASP A 544 16.35 -73.15 40.24
C ASP A 544 14.93 -72.54 40.20
N HIS A 545 14.14 -72.97 39.22
CA HIS A 545 12.76 -72.52 38.99
C HIS A 545 11.82 -72.80 40.18
N GLU A 546 11.99 -73.92 40.88
CA GLU A 546 11.19 -74.28 42.06
C GLU A 546 11.36 -73.27 43.21
N TYR A 547 12.58 -72.80 43.43
CA TYR A 547 12.85 -71.83 44.50
C TYR A 547 12.31 -70.44 44.14
N ALA A 548 12.37 -70.04 42.87
CA ALA A 548 11.75 -68.82 42.38
C ALA A 548 10.22 -68.84 42.54
N GLU A 549 9.57 -69.98 42.33
CA GLU A 549 8.15 -70.15 42.61
C GLU A 549 7.82 -70.09 44.11
N GLN A 550 8.65 -70.67 44.96
CA GLN A 550 8.49 -70.57 46.42
C GLN A 550 8.60 -69.12 46.91
N MET A 551 9.63 -68.38 46.47
CA MET A 551 9.79 -66.95 46.78
C MET A 551 8.59 -66.12 46.29
N LYS A 552 8.06 -66.44 45.10
CA LYS A 552 6.86 -65.80 44.56
C LYS A 552 5.62 -66.11 45.40
N HIS A 553 5.44 -67.35 45.85
CA HIS A 553 4.34 -67.73 46.74
C HIS A 553 4.40 -67.02 48.09
N GLU A 554 5.60 -66.90 48.66
CA GLU A 554 5.82 -66.21 49.93
C GLU A 554 5.57 -64.70 49.81
N LEU A 555 6.05 -64.07 48.73
CA LEU A 555 5.72 -62.68 48.41
C LEU A 555 4.21 -62.48 48.27
N TYR A 556 3.52 -63.36 47.53
CA TYR A 556 2.06 -63.27 47.39
C TYR A 556 1.32 -63.43 48.73
N TYR A 557 1.78 -64.34 49.58
CA TYR A 557 1.21 -64.53 50.91
C TYR A 557 1.38 -63.27 51.78
N SER A 558 2.58 -62.67 51.78
CA SER A 558 2.86 -61.43 52.50
C SER A 558 1.99 -60.25 51.99
N LEU A 559 1.89 -60.10 50.66
CA LEU A 559 1.10 -59.03 50.05
C LEU A 559 -0.41 -59.16 50.32
N ASN A 560 -0.93 -60.39 50.38
CA ASN A 560 -2.34 -60.65 50.68
C ASN A 560 -2.65 -60.51 52.17
N SER A 561 -1.80 -61.02 53.06
CA SER A 561 -1.99 -60.93 54.52
C SER A 561 -1.83 -59.50 55.06
N SER A 562 -0.92 -58.70 54.47
CA SER A 562 -0.72 -57.29 54.83
C SER A 562 -1.78 -56.33 54.28
N GLY A 563 -2.66 -56.80 53.38
CA GLY A 563 -3.64 -55.96 52.68
C GLY A 563 -3.05 -55.05 51.58
N LYS A 564 -1.72 -55.07 51.36
CA LYS A 564 -1.04 -54.25 50.33
C LYS A 564 -1.51 -54.60 48.92
N TYR A 565 -1.79 -55.89 48.64
CA TYR A 565 -2.34 -56.33 47.36
C TYR A 565 -3.67 -55.64 47.03
N PHE A 566 -4.57 -55.51 48.02
CA PHE A 566 -5.85 -54.84 47.85
C PHE A 566 -5.67 -53.33 47.61
N ALA A 567 -4.72 -52.69 48.29
CA ALA A 567 -4.39 -51.28 48.08
C ALA A 567 -3.88 -51.00 46.65
N PHE A 568 -3.03 -51.88 46.09
CA PHE A 568 -2.58 -51.76 44.70
C PHE A 568 -3.73 -51.92 43.70
N LYS A 569 -4.63 -52.87 43.96
CA LYS A 569 -5.81 -53.12 43.12
C LYS A 569 -6.74 -51.91 43.07
N GLU A 570 -7.07 -51.30 44.20
CA GLU A 570 -7.91 -50.09 44.24
C GLU A 570 -7.23 -48.89 43.59
N ARG A 571 -5.90 -48.76 43.71
CA ARG A 571 -5.13 -47.69 43.07
C ARG A 571 -5.17 -47.78 41.54
N LEU A 572 -4.98 -48.98 40.99
CA LEU A 572 -5.06 -49.21 39.54
C LEU A 572 -6.48 -49.04 38.99
N LYS A 573 -7.51 -49.39 39.77
CA LYS A 573 -8.92 -49.27 39.39
C LYS A 573 -9.31 -47.85 38.97
N PHE A 574 -8.89 -46.82 39.69
CA PHE A 574 -9.19 -45.43 39.31
C PHE A 574 -8.54 -45.02 37.98
N ALA A 575 -7.30 -45.43 37.73
CA ALA A 575 -6.62 -45.17 36.48
C ALA A 575 -7.28 -45.92 35.30
N VAL A 576 -7.72 -47.16 35.52
CA VAL A 576 -8.45 -47.96 34.54
C VAL A 576 -9.82 -47.35 34.22
N ILE A 577 -10.59 -46.91 35.23
CA ILE A 577 -11.88 -46.23 35.01
C ILE A 577 -11.68 -44.98 34.15
N LYS A 578 -10.60 -44.23 34.39
CA LYS A 578 -10.27 -43.05 33.58
C LYS A 578 -9.95 -43.41 32.13
N ILE A 579 -9.25 -44.52 31.88
CA ILE A 579 -9.00 -45.04 30.53
C ILE A 579 -10.32 -45.46 29.85
N VAL A 580 -11.20 -46.18 30.56
CA VAL A 580 -12.50 -46.61 30.03
C VAL A 580 -13.35 -45.42 29.61
N ARG A 581 -13.35 -44.35 30.42
CA ARG A 581 -14.09 -43.12 30.15
C ARG A 581 -13.49 -42.31 29.00
N GLU A 582 -12.18 -42.06 29.04
CA GLU A 582 -11.50 -41.12 28.13
C GLU A 582 -11.07 -41.76 26.80
N LYS A 583 -10.80 -43.07 26.77
CA LYS A 583 -10.32 -43.79 25.57
C LYS A 583 -11.40 -44.66 24.91
N PHE A 584 -12.16 -45.41 25.70
CA PHE A 584 -13.19 -46.33 25.18
C PHE A 584 -14.59 -45.70 25.12
N PHE A 585 -14.75 -44.48 25.64
CA PHE A 585 -16.00 -43.70 25.60
C PHE A 585 -17.21 -44.42 26.20
N ARG A 586 -17.00 -45.32 27.16
CA ARG A 586 -18.09 -46.05 27.82
C ARG A 586 -18.52 -45.31 29.09
N THR A 587 -19.74 -44.75 29.04
CA THR A 587 -20.38 -44.07 30.17
C THR A 587 -21.72 -44.72 30.58
N GLU A 588 -22.23 -45.66 29.77
CA GLU A 588 -23.49 -46.37 29.98
C GLU A 588 -23.25 -47.86 30.30
N PRO A 589 -24.13 -48.51 31.08
CA PRO A 589 -24.05 -49.94 31.39
C PRO A 589 -24.39 -50.81 30.17
N PHE A 590 -23.76 -51.97 30.06
CA PHE A 590 -24.04 -52.93 28.98
C PHE A 590 -25.41 -53.59 29.16
N THR A 591 -26.18 -53.65 28.08
CA THR A 591 -27.50 -54.31 28.05
C THR A 591 -27.42 -55.81 27.78
N ASP A 592 -26.33 -56.26 27.18
CA ASP A 592 -26.09 -57.65 26.78
C ASP A 592 -24.79 -58.19 27.39
N GLN A 593 -24.83 -59.44 27.87
CA GLN A 593 -23.75 -60.09 28.58
C GLN A 593 -22.58 -60.43 27.64
N GLU A 594 -22.87 -60.76 26.37
CA GLU A 594 -21.83 -61.04 25.37
C GLU A 594 -21.02 -59.77 25.01
N GLN A 595 -21.70 -58.62 24.88
CA GLN A 595 -21.04 -57.33 24.63
C GLN A 595 -20.13 -56.89 25.78
N LEU A 596 -20.53 -57.16 27.02
CA LEU A 596 -19.68 -56.92 28.19
C LEU A 596 -18.42 -57.79 28.14
N HIS A 597 -18.55 -59.08 27.80
CA HIS A 597 -17.41 -60.00 27.71
C HIS A 597 -16.42 -59.60 26.60
N LEU A 598 -16.91 -59.20 25.42
CA LEU A 598 -16.06 -58.70 24.34
C LEU A 598 -15.32 -57.42 24.72
N PHE A 599 -16.01 -56.48 25.37
CA PHE A 599 -15.40 -55.25 25.85
C PHE A 599 -14.33 -55.50 26.92
N LEU A 600 -14.60 -56.38 27.89
CA LEU A 600 -13.64 -56.73 28.93
C LEU A 600 -12.40 -57.40 28.36
N ARG A 601 -12.54 -58.23 27.32
CA ARG A 601 -11.41 -58.83 26.59
C ARG A 601 -10.54 -57.74 25.96
N ASP A 602 -11.14 -56.85 25.20
CA ASP A 602 -10.39 -55.82 24.46
C ASP A 602 -9.75 -54.80 25.42
N LEU A 603 -10.44 -54.45 26.51
CA LEU A 603 -9.88 -53.63 27.60
C LEU A 603 -8.72 -54.35 28.28
N PHE A 604 -8.83 -55.65 28.57
CA PHE A 604 -7.77 -56.42 29.19
C PHE A 604 -6.51 -56.46 28.32
N VAL A 605 -6.64 -56.78 27.03
CA VAL A 605 -5.51 -56.77 26.07
C VAL A 605 -4.82 -55.40 26.08
N TYR A 606 -5.62 -54.33 25.95
CA TYR A 606 -5.09 -52.98 25.93
C TYR A 606 -4.36 -52.58 27.23
N LEU A 607 -4.94 -52.87 28.39
CA LEU A 607 -4.33 -52.54 29.68
C LEU A 607 -3.06 -53.33 29.93
N VAL A 608 -2.98 -54.57 29.43
CA VAL A 608 -1.79 -55.41 29.50
C VAL A 608 -0.69 -54.85 28.59
N ASP A 609 -1.00 -54.41 27.38
CA ASP A 609 -0.03 -53.80 26.47
C ASP A 609 0.58 -52.51 27.06
N GLU A 610 -0.26 -51.59 27.53
CA GLU A 610 0.21 -50.37 28.20
C GLU A 610 0.95 -50.68 29.51
N MET A 611 0.56 -51.74 30.23
CA MET A 611 1.31 -52.18 31.41
C MET A 611 2.73 -52.62 31.05
N HIS A 612 2.91 -53.41 29.98
CA HIS A 612 4.24 -53.78 29.52
C HIS A 612 5.06 -52.56 29.10
N ILE A 613 4.44 -51.57 28.43
CA ILE A 613 5.10 -50.30 28.10
C ILE A 613 5.53 -49.53 29.36
N GLY A 614 4.65 -49.46 30.35
CA GLY A 614 4.91 -48.83 31.66
C GLY A 614 6.04 -49.53 32.42
N LEU A 615 5.99 -50.85 32.54
CA LEU A 615 7.01 -51.65 33.22
C LEU A 615 8.36 -51.60 32.49
N LYS A 616 8.36 -51.63 31.15
CA LYS A 616 9.57 -51.47 30.33
C LYS A 616 10.28 -50.16 30.65
N LYS A 617 9.55 -49.06 30.85
CA LYS A 617 10.14 -47.76 31.25
C LYS A 617 10.79 -47.81 32.64
N VAL A 618 10.30 -48.66 33.55
CA VAL A 618 10.80 -48.78 34.93
C VAL A 618 12.03 -49.69 34.99
N PHE A 619 11.99 -50.83 34.31
CA PHE A 619 13.03 -51.86 34.44
C PHE A 619 14.15 -51.76 33.39
N CYS A 620 13.95 -51.10 32.25
CA CYS A 620 15.04 -50.79 31.30
C CYS A 620 15.86 -49.54 31.68
N ALA A 621 15.84 -49.10 32.94
CA ALA A 621 16.64 -47.97 33.42
C ALA A 621 18.13 -48.31 33.64
N ARG A 622 18.59 -49.51 33.26
CA ARG A 622 20.00 -49.81 32.99
C ARG A 622 20.13 -50.32 31.56
N ASP A 623 21.03 -49.70 30.83
CA ASP A 623 21.42 -49.97 29.44
C ASP A 623 20.41 -49.54 28.37
N PHE A 624 20.23 -48.23 28.26
CA PHE A 624 20.80 -47.51 27.11
C PHE A 624 21.39 -46.22 27.67
N THR A 625 22.65 -45.94 27.36
CA THR A 625 23.05 -44.55 27.23
C THR A 625 21.98 -43.91 26.36
N LYS A 626 21.24 -42.93 26.91
CA LYS A 626 20.80 -41.86 26.03
C LYS A 626 22.10 -41.38 25.42
N THR A 627 22.38 -41.83 24.20
CA THR A 627 23.35 -41.18 23.34
C THR A 627 23.09 -39.70 23.54
N PRO A 628 24.09 -38.91 23.97
CA PRO A 628 23.89 -37.50 24.20
C PRO A 628 23.14 -36.97 22.98
N GLU A 629 21.97 -36.37 23.20
CA GLU A 629 21.24 -35.72 22.12
C GLU A 629 22.26 -34.82 21.41
N PRO A 630 22.37 -34.91 20.07
CA PRO A 630 23.46 -34.28 19.34
C PRO A 630 23.57 -32.82 19.77
N ASN A 631 24.70 -32.45 20.34
CA ASN A 631 24.97 -31.08 20.70
C ASN A 631 25.35 -30.33 19.40
N PHE A 632 24.35 -30.04 18.58
CA PHE A 632 24.44 -29.20 17.37
C PHE A 632 23.23 -28.30 17.34
N ARG A 633 23.26 -27.06 16.87
CA ARG A 633 24.26 -26.02 16.63
C ARG A 633 23.41 -24.73 16.69
N ASP A 634 24.03 -23.57 16.55
CA ASP A 634 23.38 -22.26 16.36
C ASP A 634 22.10 -22.34 15.49
N PRO A 635 20.98 -21.66 15.86
CA PRO A 635 19.73 -21.66 15.09
C PRO A 635 19.87 -21.41 13.58
N GLN A 636 20.91 -20.71 13.14
CA GLN A 636 21.20 -20.49 11.73
C GLN A 636 21.60 -21.78 10.99
N THR A 637 22.29 -22.69 11.67
CA THR A 637 22.69 -23.98 11.09
C THR A 637 21.46 -24.88 10.86
N LEU A 638 20.50 -24.85 11.78
CA LEU A 638 19.24 -25.60 11.63
C LEU A 638 18.42 -25.12 10.42
N LEU A 639 18.44 -23.82 10.13
CA LEU A 639 17.81 -23.28 8.91
C LEU A 639 18.49 -23.80 7.64
N LEU A 640 19.82 -23.90 7.62
CA LEU A 640 20.55 -24.47 6.49
C LEU A 640 20.19 -25.94 6.27
N TYR A 641 20.09 -26.73 7.35
CA TYR A 641 19.67 -28.14 7.24
C TYR A 641 18.23 -28.28 6.76
N ALA A 642 17.34 -27.38 7.17
CA ALA A 642 15.98 -27.35 6.66
C ALA A 642 15.94 -27.06 5.16
N ARG A 643 16.68 -26.04 4.69
CA ARG A 643 16.80 -25.71 3.26
C ARG A 643 17.46 -26.81 2.44
N GLU A 644 18.47 -27.48 2.98
CA GLU A 644 19.10 -28.63 2.31
C GLU A 644 18.10 -29.79 2.18
N ALA A 645 17.32 -30.08 3.23
CA ALA A 645 16.27 -31.09 3.21
C ALA A 645 15.14 -30.73 2.22
N GLU A 646 14.78 -29.45 2.08
CA GLU A 646 13.86 -28.95 1.06
C GLU A 646 14.34 -29.26 -0.35
N GLN A 647 15.60 -28.94 -0.65
CA GLN A 647 16.21 -29.18 -1.96
C GLN A 647 16.25 -30.68 -2.30
N ASN A 648 16.50 -31.51 -1.30
CA ASN A 648 16.51 -32.97 -1.45
C ASN A 648 15.11 -33.62 -1.36
N GLN A 649 14.04 -32.80 -1.33
CA GLN A 649 12.64 -33.26 -1.25
C GLN A 649 12.33 -34.12 0.00
N MET A 650 13.14 -34.00 1.06
CA MET A 650 12.98 -34.68 2.34
C MET A 650 12.07 -33.86 3.27
N TYR A 651 10.79 -33.73 2.91
CA TYR A 651 9.84 -32.83 3.58
C TYR A 651 9.68 -33.09 5.08
N ASP A 652 9.58 -34.37 5.49
CA ASP A 652 9.44 -34.75 6.90
C ASP A 652 10.64 -34.33 7.76
N LEU A 653 11.83 -34.30 7.15
CA LEU A 653 13.06 -33.90 7.84
C LEU A 653 13.18 -32.38 7.91
N ALA A 654 12.81 -31.67 6.82
CA ALA A 654 12.77 -30.20 6.80
C ALA A 654 11.87 -29.64 7.90
N VAL A 655 10.65 -30.17 8.03
CA VAL A 655 9.69 -29.77 9.09
C VAL A 655 10.28 -30.00 10.48
N LYS A 656 10.97 -31.11 10.71
CA LYS A 656 11.62 -31.39 12.00
C LYS A 656 12.69 -30.36 12.34
N TYR A 657 13.54 -29.98 11.39
CA TYR A 657 14.56 -28.96 11.64
C TYR A 657 13.95 -27.58 11.94
N TYR A 658 12.88 -27.19 11.25
CA TYR A 658 12.15 -25.97 11.60
C TYR A 658 11.52 -26.05 13.01
N GLN A 659 10.88 -27.16 13.35
CA GLN A 659 10.28 -27.38 14.67
C GLN A 659 11.33 -27.39 15.79
N GLU A 660 12.48 -28.00 15.57
CA GLU A 660 13.61 -27.97 16.51
C GLU A 660 14.11 -26.54 16.71
N ARG A 661 14.24 -25.76 15.63
CA ARG A 661 14.62 -24.35 15.71
C ARG A 661 13.64 -23.53 16.55
N ILE A 662 12.33 -23.77 16.38
CA ILE A 662 11.28 -23.16 17.20
C ILE A 662 11.37 -23.64 18.66
N ALA A 663 11.56 -24.94 18.91
CA ALA A 663 11.64 -25.50 20.25
C ALA A 663 12.81 -24.94 21.06
N ARG A 664 13.92 -24.56 20.40
CA ARG A 664 15.08 -23.93 21.04
C ARG A 664 14.81 -22.50 21.47
N ASN A 665 14.09 -21.72 20.66
CA ASN A 665 13.67 -20.37 21.03
C ASN A 665 12.20 -20.14 20.65
N PRO A 666 11.25 -20.52 21.54
CA PRO A 666 9.82 -20.39 21.26
C PRO A 666 9.34 -18.94 21.16
N GLY A 667 10.12 -17.97 21.66
CA GLY A 667 9.78 -16.55 21.66
C GLY A 667 10.20 -15.78 20.41
N SER A 668 10.76 -16.45 19.40
CA SER A 668 11.17 -15.82 18.15
C SER A 668 10.03 -15.90 17.12
N SER A 669 9.41 -14.76 16.80
CA SER A 669 8.39 -14.66 15.74
C SER A 669 8.93 -15.08 14.38
N ALA A 670 10.16 -14.66 14.05
CA ALA A 670 10.84 -14.97 12.79
C ALA A 670 10.94 -16.48 12.49
N TYR A 671 11.03 -17.33 13.52
CA TYR A 671 11.17 -18.79 13.31
C TYR A 671 9.85 -19.41 12.86
N TRP A 672 8.72 -18.90 13.35
CA TRP A 672 7.40 -19.28 12.88
C TRP A 672 7.14 -18.76 11.46
N LEU A 673 7.65 -17.59 11.10
CA LEU A 673 7.56 -17.08 9.73
C LEU A 673 8.34 -17.96 8.76
N ASP A 674 9.57 -18.35 9.09
CA ASP A 674 10.38 -19.21 8.23
C ASP A 674 9.69 -20.56 7.96
N LEU A 675 9.06 -21.16 8.98
CA LEU A 675 8.24 -22.36 8.81
C LEU A 675 6.98 -22.09 7.96
N GLY A 676 6.32 -20.94 8.14
CA GLY A 676 5.18 -20.54 7.32
C GLY A 676 5.55 -20.35 5.84
N VAL A 677 6.69 -19.73 5.55
CA VAL A 677 7.25 -19.55 4.20
C VAL A 677 7.57 -20.90 3.54
N TYR A 678 8.06 -21.86 4.32
CA TYR A 678 8.23 -23.24 3.84
C TYR A 678 6.88 -23.86 3.43
N TYR A 679 5.84 -23.74 4.26
CA TYR A 679 4.50 -24.23 3.92
C TYR A 679 3.90 -23.51 2.70
N LEU A 680 4.18 -22.21 2.51
CA LEU A 680 3.81 -21.48 1.29
C LEU A 680 4.49 -22.04 0.04
N GLY A 681 5.79 -22.32 0.11
CA GLY A 681 6.50 -22.98 -0.99
C GLY A 681 5.91 -24.36 -1.33
N ARG A 682 5.29 -25.01 -0.35
CA ARG A 682 4.57 -26.28 -0.51
C ARG A 682 3.12 -26.12 -0.98
N ASN A 683 2.62 -24.89 -1.10
CA ASN A 683 1.23 -24.53 -1.36
C ASN A 683 0.24 -25.02 -0.28
N ASP A 684 0.71 -25.19 0.97
CA ASP A 684 -0.13 -25.50 2.12
C ASP A 684 -0.51 -24.20 2.86
N LEU A 685 -1.56 -23.55 2.35
CA LEU A 685 -2.00 -22.25 2.85
C LEU A 685 -2.54 -22.32 4.28
N GLU A 686 -3.14 -23.44 4.70
CA GLU A 686 -3.72 -23.60 6.04
C GLU A 686 -2.64 -23.69 7.13
N GLN A 687 -1.59 -24.49 6.90
CA GLN A 687 -0.47 -24.57 7.82
C GLN A 687 0.35 -23.28 7.83
N ALA A 688 0.53 -22.63 6.67
CA ALA A 688 1.17 -21.33 6.58
C ALA A 688 0.43 -20.27 7.41
N ALA A 689 -0.89 -20.16 7.23
CA ALA A 689 -1.76 -19.26 8.01
C ALA A 689 -1.62 -19.51 9.52
N THR A 690 -1.60 -20.78 9.95
CA THR A 690 -1.43 -21.14 11.36
C THR A 690 -0.07 -20.70 11.91
N CYS A 691 1.00 -20.84 11.12
CA CYS A 691 2.34 -20.42 11.52
C CYS A 691 2.45 -18.89 11.62
N PHE A 692 1.86 -18.15 10.68
CA PHE A 692 1.84 -16.69 10.72
C PHE A 692 0.99 -16.16 11.87
N HIS A 693 -0.15 -16.79 12.15
CA HIS A 693 -0.94 -16.52 13.34
C HIS A 693 -0.11 -16.68 14.61
N ARG A 694 0.61 -17.81 14.77
CA ARG A 694 1.53 -18.04 15.89
C ARG A 694 2.63 -16.99 15.97
N SER A 695 3.21 -16.60 14.84
CA SER A 695 4.20 -15.51 14.80
C SER A 695 3.63 -14.20 15.35
N LEU A 696 2.41 -13.84 14.94
CA LEU A 696 1.73 -12.61 15.36
C LEU A 696 1.21 -12.69 16.81
N THR A 697 0.94 -13.87 17.36
CA THR A 697 0.66 -14.01 18.81
C THR A 697 1.87 -13.66 19.67
N ILE A 698 3.09 -13.86 19.15
CA ILE A 698 4.35 -13.55 19.84
C ILE A 698 4.69 -12.07 19.66
N ASP A 699 4.68 -11.60 18.41
CA ASP A 699 4.93 -10.20 18.05
C ASP A 699 3.80 -9.68 17.13
N PRO A 700 2.76 -9.04 17.72
CA PRO A 700 1.63 -8.53 16.96
C PRO A 700 1.99 -7.41 15.97
N LYS A 701 3.13 -6.74 16.16
CA LYS A 701 3.56 -5.60 15.34
C LYS A 701 4.57 -6.00 14.27
N HIS A 702 4.78 -7.29 14.09
CA HIS A 702 5.78 -7.79 13.16
C HIS A 702 5.38 -7.51 11.70
N SER A 703 5.97 -6.49 11.07
CA SER A 703 5.61 -6.02 9.71
C SER A 703 5.54 -7.15 8.67
N THR A 704 6.59 -7.98 8.54
CA THR A 704 6.60 -9.10 7.58
C THR A 704 5.54 -10.15 7.90
N GLY A 705 5.21 -10.36 9.17
CA GLY A 705 4.19 -11.32 9.59
C GLY A 705 2.78 -10.85 9.24
N LEU A 706 2.50 -9.57 9.44
CA LEU A 706 1.24 -8.93 9.04
C LEU A 706 1.06 -8.98 7.52
N ILE A 707 2.13 -8.69 6.77
CA ILE A 707 2.14 -8.79 5.30
C ILE A 707 1.85 -10.22 4.84
N LEU A 708 2.63 -11.19 5.30
CA LEU A 708 2.50 -12.58 4.84
C LEU A 708 1.15 -13.17 5.24
N PHE A 709 0.65 -12.87 6.44
CA PHE A 709 -0.66 -13.34 6.86
C PHE A 709 -1.79 -12.71 6.03
N GLY A 710 -1.75 -11.39 5.81
CA GLY A 710 -2.73 -10.71 4.97
C GLY A 710 -2.76 -11.23 3.52
N LEU A 711 -1.60 -11.48 2.92
CA LEU A 711 -1.52 -12.06 1.58
C LEU A 711 -2.03 -13.51 1.52
N VAL A 712 -1.76 -14.33 2.55
CA VAL A 712 -2.32 -15.69 2.63
C VAL A 712 -3.83 -15.67 2.80
N SER A 713 -4.36 -14.82 3.68
CA SER A 713 -5.81 -14.63 3.82
C SER A 713 -6.44 -14.19 2.50
N SER A 714 -5.77 -13.35 1.71
CA SER A 714 -6.23 -12.99 0.36
C SER A 714 -6.26 -14.20 -0.59
N MET A 715 -5.22 -15.04 -0.60
CA MET A 715 -5.21 -16.28 -1.40
C MET A 715 -6.27 -17.30 -0.96
N GLN A 716 -6.72 -17.23 0.30
CA GLN A 716 -7.83 -18.01 0.84
C GLN A 716 -9.22 -17.39 0.58
N ASN A 717 -9.29 -16.26 -0.13
CA ASN A 717 -10.50 -15.44 -0.38
C ASN A 717 -11.10 -14.75 0.87
N CYS A 718 -10.33 -14.61 1.95
CA CYS A 718 -10.70 -13.86 3.15
C CYS A 718 -10.28 -12.38 3.02
N ASN A 719 -10.92 -11.65 2.10
CA ASN A 719 -10.50 -10.29 1.71
C ASN A 719 -10.63 -9.24 2.83
N GLU A 720 -11.63 -9.35 3.71
CA GLU A 720 -11.80 -8.42 4.83
C GLU A 720 -10.64 -8.54 5.84
N GLU A 721 -10.31 -9.77 6.21
CA GLU A 721 -9.18 -10.09 7.09
C GLU A 721 -7.86 -9.64 6.46
N ALA A 722 -7.66 -9.94 5.16
CA ALA A 722 -6.48 -9.51 4.42
C ALA A 722 -6.31 -7.98 4.40
N THR A 723 -7.42 -7.25 4.22
CA THR A 723 -7.41 -5.77 4.25
C THR A 723 -7.00 -5.27 5.62
N ASP A 724 -7.56 -5.84 6.70
CA ASP A 724 -7.24 -5.42 8.07
C ASP A 724 -5.75 -5.66 8.40
N PHE A 725 -5.17 -6.81 8.02
CA PHE A 725 -3.75 -7.10 8.25
C PHE A 725 -2.79 -6.27 7.40
N LEU A 726 -3.12 -6.01 6.13
CA LEU A 726 -2.28 -5.18 5.26
C LEU A 726 -2.38 -3.69 5.58
N GLU A 727 -3.55 -3.18 6.00
CA GLU A 727 -3.65 -1.82 6.52
C GLU A 727 -2.83 -1.68 7.82
N ALA A 728 -2.79 -2.71 8.66
CA ALA A 728 -1.98 -2.71 9.87
C ALA A 728 -0.48 -2.65 9.58
N SER A 729 -0.01 -3.42 8.60
CA SER A 729 1.42 -3.42 8.24
C SER A 729 1.87 -2.03 7.78
N VAL A 730 1.05 -1.36 6.97
CA VAL A 730 1.30 0.02 6.52
C VAL A 730 1.27 1.03 7.69
N ASN A 731 0.38 0.86 8.66
CA ASN A 731 0.33 1.77 9.81
C ASN A 731 1.49 1.58 10.80
N HIS A 732 2.01 0.35 10.94
CA HIS A 732 3.17 0.08 11.79
C HIS A 732 4.50 0.44 11.12
N ASP A 733 4.61 0.28 9.80
CA ASP A 733 5.80 0.64 9.01
C ASP A 733 5.47 1.63 7.87
N PRO A 734 5.05 2.87 8.19
CA PRO A 734 4.52 3.82 7.20
C PRO A 734 5.59 4.40 6.27
N LYS A 735 6.88 4.24 6.59
CA LYS A 735 7.99 4.76 5.77
C LYS A 735 8.46 3.77 4.72
N ASN A 736 8.04 2.52 4.78
CA ASN A 736 8.52 1.48 3.89
C ASN A 736 7.67 1.42 2.60
N PRO A 737 8.21 1.83 1.44
CA PRO A 737 7.44 1.91 0.21
C PRO A 737 7.04 0.52 -0.32
N ILE A 738 7.76 -0.55 0.05
CA ILE A 738 7.45 -1.92 -0.38
C ILE A 738 6.09 -2.37 0.20
N VAL A 739 5.79 -2.00 1.44
CA VAL A 739 4.52 -2.38 2.09
C VAL A 739 3.33 -1.73 1.39
N TRP A 740 3.49 -0.49 0.95
CA TRP A 740 2.48 0.22 0.16
C TRP A 740 2.27 -0.41 -1.21
N VAL A 741 3.35 -0.81 -1.91
CA VAL A 741 3.19 -1.55 -3.18
C VAL A 741 2.45 -2.86 -2.94
N ILE A 742 2.79 -3.61 -1.90
CA ILE A 742 2.09 -4.87 -1.57
C ILE A 742 0.60 -4.64 -1.30
N LEU A 743 0.25 -3.56 -0.58
CA LEU A 743 -1.15 -3.18 -0.38
C LEU A 743 -1.84 -2.83 -1.72
N GLY A 744 -1.14 -2.13 -2.62
CA GLY A 744 -1.62 -1.86 -3.98
C GLY A 744 -1.86 -3.12 -4.80
N LEU A 745 -0.92 -4.07 -4.80
CA LEU A 745 -1.05 -5.36 -5.48
C LEU A 745 -2.22 -6.18 -4.93
N PHE A 746 -2.46 -6.12 -3.61
CA PHE A 746 -3.65 -6.70 -3.00
C PHE A 746 -4.94 -6.02 -3.47
N TYR A 747 -4.97 -4.69 -3.51
CA TYR A 747 -6.14 -3.97 -4.00
C TYR A 747 -6.45 -4.27 -5.47
N GLU A 748 -5.43 -4.50 -6.29
CA GLU A 748 -5.60 -4.95 -7.67
C GLU A 748 -6.20 -6.36 -7.73
N ALA A 749 -5.72 -7.28 -6.89
CA ALA A 749 -6.27 -8.63 -6.79
C ALA A 749 -7.76 -8.65 -6.42
N ILE A 750 -8.23 -7.69 -5.61
CA ILE A 750 -9.66 -7.51 -5.28
C ILE A 750 -10.41 -6.53 -6.19
N SER A 751 -9.79 -6.04 -7.28
CA SER A 751 -10.37 -5.09 -8.24
C SER A 751 -10.80 -3.74 -7.64
N ASN A 752 -10.06 -3.24 -6.66
CA ASN A 752 -10.27 -1.93 -6.03
C ASN A 752 -9.31 -0.86 -6.60
N ASP A 753 -9.65 -0.30 -7.76
CA ASP A 753 -8.84 0.69 -8.49
C ASP A 753 -8.43 1.90 -7.63
N ILE A 754 -9.33 2.39 -6.77
CA ILE A 754 -9.07 3.57 -5.92
C ILE A 754 -8.00 3.24 -4.87
N GLY A 755 -8.08 2.02 -4.31
CA GLY A 755 -7.08 1.52 -3.37
C GLY A 755 -5.71 1.33 -4.04
N VAL A 756 -5.68 0.84 -5.27
CA VAL A 756 -4.45 0.72 -6.08
C VAL A 756 -3.82 2.08 -6.29
N ASP A 757 -4.58 3.06 -6.81
CA ASP A 757 -4.09 4.41 -7.06
C ASP A 757 -3.54 5.05 -5.77
N MET A 758 -4.26 4.91 -4.65
CA MET A 758 -3.81 5.42 -3.34
C MET A 758 -2.46 4.82 -2.94
N ALA A 759 -2.39 3.49 -2.91
CA ALA A 759 -1.24 2.79 -2.36
C ALA A 759 0.02 2.98 -3.21
N LEU A 760 -0.12 2.96 -4.54
CA LEU A 760 0.99 3.21 -5.46
C LEU A 760 1.47 4.67 -5.41
N ASN A 761 0.56 5.65 -5.35
CA ASN A 761 0.94 7.07 -5.21
C ASN A 761 1.68 7.34 -3.88
N GLU A 762 1.26 6.71 -2.78
CA GLU A 762 1.96 6.81 -1.49
C GLU A 762 3.33 6.11 -1.53
N ALA A 763 3.43 4.96 -2.20
CA ALA A 763 4.69 4.25 -2.38
C ALA A 763 5.72 5.08 -3.18
N GLU A 764 5.29 5.68 -4.29
CA GLU A 764 6.11 6.61 -5.09
C GLU A 764 6.51 7.84 -4.28
N ARG A 765 5.60 8.39 -3.48
CA ARG A 765 5.88 9.55 -2.60
C ARG A 765 7.01 9.25 -1.62
N LEU A 766 7.01 8.07 -1.02
CA LEU A 766 8.05 7.67 -0.06
C LEU A 766 9.39 7.43 -0.76
N ASP A 767 9.39 6.84 -1.95
CA ASP A 767 10.61 6.61 -2.72
C ASP A 767 11.30 7.93 -3.13
N GLU A 768 10.53 8.95 -3.56
CA GLU A 768 11.05 10.29 -3.88
C GLU A 768 11.56 11.08 -2.65
N GLY A 769 10.96 10.88 -1.47
CA GLY A 769 11.32 11.61 -0.24
C GLY A 769 12.76 11.34 0.23
N ASP A 770 13.25 10.12 0.03
CA ASP A 770 14.62 9.73 0.35
C ASP A 770 15.68 10.41 -0.54
N GLU A 771 15.30 11.02 -1.69
CA GLU A 771 16.24 11.72 -2.57
C GLU A 771 16.61 13.13 -2.11
N GLN A 772 15.72 13.82 -1.40
CA GLN A 772 15.91 15.24 -1.04
C GLN A 772 16.72 15.43 0.25
N ASP A 773 16.67 14.48 1.19
CA ASP A 773 17.44 14.54 2.44
C ASP A 773 18.94 14.27 2.25
N VAL A 774 19.37 13.76 1.09
CA VAL A 774 20.78 13.43 0.80
C VAL A 774 21.56 14.64 0.23
N VAL A 775 20.90 15.74 -0.13
CA VAL A 775 21.54 16.87 -0.85
C VAL A 775 21.96 18.06 0.05
N CYS A 776 21.76 18.02 1.37
CA CYS A 776 22.16 19.13 2.25
C CYS A 776 22.85 18.69 3.55
N THR A 777 24.19 18.57 3.52
CA THR A 777 25.19 19.16 4.45
C THR A 777 26.47 18.30 4.49
N PRO A 778 27.68 18.86 4.23
CA PRO A 778 28.92 18.24 4.64
C PRO A 778 29.21 18.65 6.09
N LYS A 779 28.80 17.83 7.05
CA LYS A 779 29.37 17.86 8.40
C LYS A 779 30.13 16.57 8.62
N SER A 780 31.44 16.72 8.72
CA SER A 780 32.36 15.71 9.20
C SER A 780 31.91 15.24 10.58
N GLU A 781 31.62 13.96 10.70
CA GLU A 781 32.01 13.15 11.85
C GLU A 781 31.95 11.69 11.43
N THR A 782 33.10 11.05 11.55
CA THR A 782 33.36 9.63 11.33
C THR A 782 32.42 8.76 12.15
N ASN A 783 31.72 7.83 11.50
CA ASN A 783 31.54 6.46 11.97
C ASN A 783 30.94 5.59 10.87
N ASP A 784 31.70 4.57 10.46
CA ASP A 784 31.20 3.40 9.75
C ASP A 784 30.09 2.73 10.57
N ASN A 785 28.97 2.40 9.91
CA ASN A 785 28.18 1.18 10.13
C ASN A 785 27.04 1.09 9.10
N LEU A 786 27.32 0.43 7.98
CA LEU A 786 26.34 -0.14 7.07
C LEU A 786 25.72 -1.40 7.71
N ILE A 787 24.41 -1.37 7.89
CA ILE A 787 23.61 -2.50 8.37
C ILE A 787 23.55 -3.57 7.27
N THR A 788 24.36 -4.61 7.45
CA THR A 788 23.97 -5.98 7.12
C THR A 788 23.44 -6.60 8.41
N ASN A 789 22.18 -7.01 8.41
CA ASN A 789 21.58 -7.70 9.55
C ASN A 789 22.19 -9.10 9.69
N LYS A 790 23.13 -9.24 10.63
CA LYS A 790 23.39 -10.49 11.35
C LYS A 790 22.88 -10.35 12.78
N CYS A 791 21.98 -11.24 13.17
CA CYS A 791 21.64 -11.50 14.56
C CYS A 791 22.86 -12.08 15.29
N GLN A 792 23.14 -11.61 16.51
CA GLN A 792 23.36 -12.45 17.70
C GLN A 792 23.44 -11.59 18.98
N SER A 793 23.23 -12.27 20.10
CA SER A 793 22.72 -11.85 21.40
C SER A 793 23.73 -11.34 22.44
N SER A 794 23.30 -10.34 23.23
CA SER A 794 23.44 -10.11 24.70
C SER A 794 24.63 -10.68 25.53
N ASN A 795 25.33 -9.83 26.32
CA ASN A 795 25.21 -9.68 27.81
C ASN A 795 26.48 -9.14 28.56
N ILE A 796 26.27 -8.10 29.40
CA ILE A 796 26.64 -7.92 30.85
C ILE A 796 28.11 -7.67 31.33
N LEU A 797 28.30 -6.50 32.00
CA LEU A 797 29.24 -6.07 33.12
C LEU A 797 30.78 -6.14 32.88
N SER A 798 31.68 -5.28 33.38
CA SER A 798 31.74 -4.20 34.39
C SER A 798 33.12 -3.47 34.35
N GLU A 799 33.16 -2.24 34.88
CA GLU A 799 34.28 -1.56 35.58
C GLU A 799 35.55 -1.02 34.86
N GLY A 800 35.83 0.28 35.08
CA GLY A 800 37.12 0.73 35.65
C GLY A 800 38.05 1.66 34.83
N SER A 801 38.04 2.97 35.15
CA SER A 801 39.19 3.93 35.27
C SER A 801 40.15 4.14 34.08
N GLN A 802 40.17 5.33 33.44
CA GLN A 802 40.92 6.58 33.73
C GLN A 802 42.33 6.71 33.10
N SER A 803 42.59 7.97 32.68
CA SER A 803 43.86 8.70 32.48
C SER A 803 44.69 8.61 31.18
N ASP A 804 44.70 9.76 30.48
CA ASP A 804 45.87 10.61 30.10
C ASP A 804 46.79 10.29 28.89
N VAL A 805 46.60 11.04 27.77
CA VAL A 805 47.47 12.13 27.21
C VAL A 805 49.02 11.89 27.14
N PRO A 806 49.81 12.40 26.16
CA PRO A 806 49.63 12.62 24.70
C PRO A 806 50.90 12.36 23.81
N LYS A 807 50.74 12.56 22.48
CA LYS A 807 51.66 13.13 21.45
C LYS A 807 53.19 13.24 21.73
N SER A 808 54.02 12.76 20.79
CA SER A 808 54.81 13.62 19.86
C SER A 808 55.96 12.88 19.13
N GLY A 809 56.13 13.17 17.83
CA GLY A 809 57.40 13.37 17.12
C GLY A 809 58.37 12.18 16.97
N THR A 810 58.76 11.83 15.75
CA THR A 810 59.78 12.50 14.91
C THR A 810 60.15 11.60 13.73
N LYS A 811 60.24 12.20 12.54
CA LYS A 811 60.69 11.61 11.27
C LYS A 811 62.20 11.34 11.28
N ILE A 812 62.64 10.24 10.66
CA ILE A 812 63.90 10.18 9.89
C ILE A 812 63.63 9.39 8.60
N SER A 813 63.97 10.02 7.48
CA SER A 813 63.92 9.53 6.10
C SER A 813 65.34 9.30 5.57
N ALA A 814 65.51 8.34 4.66
CA ALA A 814 66.54 8.31 3.61
C ALA A 814 66.01 7.38 2.49
N ASP A 815 65.51 7.93 1.38
CA ASP A 815 66.18 8.22 0.09
C ASP A 815 66.12 7.00 -0.88
N VAL A 816 65.18 6.90 -1.84
CA VAL A 816 65.11 7.48 -3.23
C VAL A 816 65.95 6.68 -4.27
N PRO A 817 65.60 6.53 -5.59
CA PRO A 817 64.33 6.63 -6.33
C PRO A 817 64.05 5.43 -7.29
N CYS A 818 62.82 5.30 -7.79
CA CYS A 818 62.60 5.07 -9.24
C CYS A 818 61.16 5.40 -9.64
N GLU A 819 61.03 6.08 -10.78
CA GLU A 819 59.81 6.68 -11.33
C GLU A 819 58.75 5.63 -11.70
N SER A 820 57.51 5.86 -11.27
CA SER A 820 56.32 5.35 -11.97
C SER A 820 55.19 6.38 -11.94
N THR A 821 54.73 6.67 -13.14
CA THR A 821 53.64 7.56 -13.50
C THR A 821 52.35 7.18 -12.80
N MET A 822 51.77 8.14 -12.07
CA MET A 822 50.45 8.03 -11.47
C MET A 822 49.36 7.92 -12.55
N ILE A 823 48.63 6.81 -12.53
CA ILE A 823 47.29 6.69 -13.11
C ILE A 823 46.30 7.13 -12.02
N PRO A 824 45.36 8.05 -12.28
CA PRO A 824 44.33 8.40 -11.31
C PRO A 824 43.41 7.20 -11.08
N SER A 825 43.25 6.80 -9.82
CA SER A 825 42.30 5.81 -9.35
C SER A 825 40.88 6.16 -9.83
N THR A 826 40.26 5.23 -10.54
CA THR A 826 38.84 5.24 -10.90
C THR A 826 37.97 5.30 -9.65
N GLU A 827 37.20 6.38 -9.51
CA GLU A 827 36.09 6.49 -8.57
C GLU A 827 35.08 5.36 -8.84
N PHE A 828 34.84 4.52 -7.84
CA PHE A 828 33.74 3.55 -7.87
C PHE A 828 32.41 4.30 -7.98
N LYS A 829 31.69 4.12 -9.11
CA LYS A 829 30.31 4.58 -9.29
C LYS A 829 29.38 3.85 -8.31
N LYS A 830 28.56 4.59 -7.57
CA LYS A 830 27.42 4.03 -6.81
C LYS A 830 26.46 3.30 -7.77
N PRO A 831 25.92 2.12 -7.40
CA PRO A 831 24.92 1.42 -8.20
C PRO A 831 23.63 2.24 -8.28
N SER A 832 22.98 2.20 -9.44
CA SER A 832 21.72 2.90 -9.71
C SER A 832 20.56 2.30 -8.92
N ARG A 833 19.61 3.16 -8.51
CA ARG A 833 18.48 2.81 -7.66
C ARG A 833 17.54 1.84 -8.40
N MET A 834 17.46 0.59 -7.95
CA MET A 834 16.51 -0.40 -8.47
C MET A 834 15.06 0.06 -8.31
N SER A 835 14.20 -0.28 -9.29
CA SER A 835 12.75 -0.02 -9.25
C SER A 835 12.08 -0.61 -8.01
N LEU A 836 11.09 0.11 -7.49
CA LEU A 836 10.29 -0.33 -6.34
C LEU A 836 9.53 -1.64 -6.61
N PHE A 837 9.05 -1.85 -7.84
CA PHE A 837 8.38 -3.09 -8.22
C PHE A 837 9.34 -4.27 -8.28
N ILE A 838 10.59 -4.07 -8.73
CA ILE A 838 11.63 -5.11 -8.74
C ILE A 838 11.98 -5.51 -7.30
N ARG A 839 12.21 -4.53 -6.41
CA ARG A 839 12.47 -4.80 -4.99
C ARG A 839 11.32 -5.54 -4.31
N THR A 840 10.09 -5.18 -4.67
CA THR A 840 8.88 -5.84 -4.13
C THR A 840 8.75 -7.26 -4.67
N ALA A 841 8.96 -7.48 -5.97
CA ALA A 841 8.95 -8.79 -6.59
C ALA A 841 10.03 -9.70 -5.99
N GLU A 842 11.23 -9.17 -5.75
CA GLU A 842 12.32 -9.88 -5.08
C GLU A 842 11.93 -10.27 -3.64
N PHE A 843 11.39 -9.33 -2.85
CA PHE A 843 10.89 -9.59 -1.50
C PHE A 843 9.82 -10.71 -1.47
N LEU A 844 8.90 -10.71 -2.43
CA LEU A 844 7.83 -11.71 -2.54
C LEU A 844 8.38 -13.08 -2.97
N LEU A 845 9.31 -13.12 -3.93
CA LEU A 845 9.94 -14.35 -4.41
C LEU A 845 10.79 -15.02 -3.33
N ASP A 846 11.53 -14.25 -2.53
CA ASP A 846 12.32 -14.77 -1.39
C ASP A 846 11.45 -15.41 -0.29
N ARG A 847 10.13 -15.17 -0.33
CA ARG A 847 9.13 -15.70 0.60
C ARG A 847 8.12 -16.64 -0.05
N ASN A 848 8.42 -17.12 -1.25
CA ASN A 848 7.59 -18.06 -2.03
C ASN A 848 6.18 -17.53 -2.36
N MET A 849 6.00 -16.21 -2.46
CA MET A 849 4.73 -15.55 -2.80
C MET A 849 4.62 -15.31 -4.31
N TYR A 850 4.57 -16.39 -5.10
CA TYR A 850 4.65 -16.32 -6.57
C TYR A 850 3.49 -15.56 -7.24
N SER A 851 2.27 -15.67 -6.69
CA SER A 851 1.06 -15.04 -7.26
C SER A 851 1.10 -13.52 -7.22
N PHE A 852 1.60 -12.92 -6.14
CA PHE A 852 1.75 -11.47 -6.03
C PHE A 852 3.03 -10.97 -6.72
N ALA A 853 4.09 -11.79 -6.75
CA ALA A 853 5.32 -11.45 -7.47
C ALA A 853 5.08 -11.28 -8.98
N SER A 854 4.22 -12.11 -9.59
CA SER A 854 3.88 -11.95 -11.02
C SER A 854 3.14 -10.65 -11.31
N ILE A 855 2.24 -10.22 -10.42
CA ILE A 855 1.53 -8.93 -10.53
C ILE A 855 2.52 -7.76 -10.43
N ALA A 856 3.46 -7.83 -9.47
CA ALA A 856 4.51 -6.81 -9.32
C ALA A 856 5.39 -6.69 -10.59
N LEU A 857 5.77 -7.83 -11.19
CA LEU A 857 6.52 -7.86 -12.45
C LEU A 857 5.70 -7.32 -13.63
N ALA A 858 4.38 -7.52 -13.66
CA ALA A 858 3.53 -6.94 -14.69
C ALA A 858 3.52 -5.40 -14.64
N HIS A 859 3.45 -4.81 -13.44
CA HIS A 859 3.57 -3.34 -13.26
C HIS A 859 4.92 -2.80 -13.71
N GLU A 860 5.99 -3.55 -13.41
CA GLU A 860 7.34 -3.22 -13.83
C GLU A 860 7.46 -3.16 -15.36
N LEU A 861 6.89 -4.14 -16.07
CA LEU A 861 6.86 -4.16 -17.54
C LEU A 861 6.07 -2.96 -18.11
N ILE A 862 4.93 -2.62 -17.51
CA ILE A 862 4.12 -1.46 -17.91
C ILE A 862 4.91 -0.16 -17.69
N ALA A 863 5.62 -0.04 -16.57
CA ALA A 863 6.44 1.13 -16.26
C ALA A 863 7.58 1.30 -17.27
N GLN A 864 8.29 0.22 -17.62
CA GLN A 864 9.35 0.25 -18.64
C GLN A 864 8.79 0.65 -20.01
N LYS A 865 7.62 0.12 -20.41
CA LYS A 865 6.98 0.49 -21.67
C LYS A 865 6.65 1.98 -21.75
N LYS A 866 6.07 2.55 -20.68
CA LYS A 866 5.76 3.99 -20.61
C LYS A 866 7.01 4.85 -20.71
N GLU A 867 8.11 4.42 -20.08
CA GLU A 867 9.39 5.13 -20.11
C GLU A 867 10.01 5.12 -21.52
N LEU A 868 9.93 3.99 -22.24
CA LEU A 868 10.35 3.87 -23.65
C LEU A 868 9.52 4.75 -24.59
N GLU A 869 8.20 4.77 -24.42
CA GLU A 869 7.29 5.65 -25.19
C GLU A 869 7.59 7.14 -24.93
N TYR A 870 7.94 7.50 -23.70
CA TYR A 870 8.36 8.87 -23.37
C TYR A 870 9.69 9.26 -24.05
N GLN A 871 10.65 8.34 -24.09
CA GLN A 871 11.94 8.55 -24.75
C GLN A 871 11.82 8.65 -26.28
N SER A 872 10.90 7.92 -26.92
CA SER A 872 10.67 8.05 -28.37
C SER A 872 10.04 9.39 -28.75
N ILE A 873 9.06 9.87 -27.99
CA ILE A 873 8.37 11.14 -28.23
C ILE A 873 9.33 12.34 -28.05
N THR A 874 10.22 12.27 -27.05
CA THR A 874 11.22 13.33 -26.82
C THR A 874 12.28 13.38 -27.92
N CYS A 875 12.65 12.25 -28.52
CA CYS A 875 13.56 12.19 -29.68
C CYS A 875 12.97 12.84 -30.94
N ASP A 876 11.69 12.62 -31.24
CA ASP A 876 11.03 13.22 -32.41
C ASP A 876 10.89 14.75 -32.26
N SER A 877 10.65 15.23 -31.04
CA SER A 877 10.56 16.68 -30.77
C SER A 877 11.91 17.41 -30.88
N GLN A 878 13.03 16.74 -30.57
CA GLN A 878 14.37 17.32 -30.67
C GLN A 878 14.94 17.27 -32.10
N MET A 879 14.62 16.23 -32.88
CA MET A 879 14.99 16.13 -34.30
C MET A 879 14.37 17.23 -35.16
N LEU A 880 13.19 17.76 -34.78
CA LEU A 880 12.56 18.90 -35.45
C LEU A 880 13.22 20.26 -35.15
N THR A 881 14.16 20.33 -34.20
CA THR A 881 14.85 21.58 -33.83
C THR A 881 16.31 21.67 -34.30
N SER A 882 16.83 20.63 -34.95
CA SER A 882 18.19 20.64 -35.52
C SER A 882 18.15 20.55 -37.05
N ASN A 883 17.77 21.64 -37.70
CA ASN A 883 18.06 21.88 -39.12
C ASN A 883 19.56 22.22 -39.29
N SER A 884 20.44 21.24 -39.08
CA SER A 884 21.82 21.27 -39.57
C SER A 884 22.46 19.90 -39.44
N MET A 885 22.23 19.03 -40.43
CA MET A 885 23.19 18.02 -40.92
C MET A 885 22.51 17.28 -42.07
N SER A 886 22.68 17.83 -43.27
CA SER A 886 22.37 17.15 -44.53
C SER A 886 23.40 16.07 -44.84
N ASN A 887 22.91 14.94 -45.33
CA ASN A 887 23.61 13.89 -46.07
C ASN A 887 24.53 12.94 -45.29
N LEU A 888 23.97 11.81 -44.86
CA LEU A 888 24.60 10.51 -45.03
C LEU A 888 23.50 9.46 -45.25
N GLN A 889 23.41 9.02 -46.51
CA GLN A 889 22.57 7.91 -46.96
C GLN A 889 23.13 6.61 -46.36
N VAL A 890 22.35 5.92 -45.54
CA VAL A 890 22.64 4.55 -45.11
C VAL A 890 21.95 3.61 -46.09
N GLN A 891 22.74 2.97 -46.95
CA GLN A 891 22.35 1.69 -47.56
C GLN A 891 22.48 0.61 -46.48
N THR A 892 21.39 -0.11 -46.28
CA THR A 892 21.31 -1.33 -45.49
C THR A 892 22.20 -2.41 -46.10
N ASP A 893 23.04 -3.07 -45.30
CA ASP A 893 23.31 -4.50 -45.48
C ASP A 893 23.85 -5.16 -44.20
N ASN A 894 23.40 -6.40 -44.02
CA ASN A 894 23.61 -7.29 -42.88
C ASN A 894 25.02 -7.91 -42.85
N HIS A 895 25.50 -8.21 -41.62
CA HIS A 895 26.36 -9.35 -41.20
C HIS A 895 27.56 -8.99 -40.29
N ALA A 896 27.42 -9.32 -38.98
CA ALA A 896 28.44 -9.80 -38.01
C ALA A 896 29.79 -9.04 -37.83
N PRO A 897 30.62 -9.45 -36.85
CA PRO A 897 30.78 -8.86 -35.53
C PRO A 897 31.95 -7.85 -35.42
N ILE A 898 31.84 -6.92 -34.48
CA ILE A 898 32.86 -5.91 -34.19
C ILE A 898 34.01 -6.55 -33.39
N GLN A 899 35.18 -6.72 -34.03
CA GLN A 899 36.45 -6.83 -33.34
C GLN A 899 36.99 -5.43 -33.03
N ALA A 900 37.45 -5.25 -31.79
CA ALA A 900 38.23 -4.10 -31.37
C ALA A 900 39.60 -4.12 -32.06
N GLN A 901 39.94 -3.03 -32.77
CA GLN A 901 41.34 -2.66 -33.01
C GLN A 901 41.53 -1.16 -32.78
N SER A 902 42.51 -0.89 -31.93
CA SER A 902 43.14 0.38 -31.65
C SER A 902 43.78 1.00 -32.90
N SER A 903 43.56 2.29 -33.11
CA SER A 903 44.62 3.16 -33.60
C SER A 903 44.39 4.60 -33.13
N THR A 904 45.49 5.14 -32.62
CA THR A 904 45.74 6.53 -32.22
C THR A 904 45.53 7.49 -33.39
N ASP A 905 44.83 8.61 -33.16
CA ASP A 905 45.37 9.91 -33.55
C ASP A 905 44.71 11.07 -32.79
N ASN A 906 45.59 11.87 -32.19
CA ASN A 906 45.30 13.11 -31.49
C ASN A 906 44.80 14.17 -32.47
N GLN A 907 43.59 14.71 -32.24
CA GLN A 907 43.30 16.13 -32.44
C GLN A 907 42.00 16.50 -31.70
N LEU A 908 42.17 17.18 -30.56
CA LEU A 908 41.09 17.96 -29.94
C LEU A 908 40.72 19.14 -30.86
N PRO A 909 39.43 19.37 -31.09
CA PRO A 909 38.95 20.74 -30.99
C PRO A 909 37.64 20.86 -30.20
N GLY A 910 37.59 21.88 -29.35
CA GLY A 910 36.40 22.71 -29.19
C GLY A 910 35.38 22.29 -28.14
N LYS A 911 35.46 22.94 -26.97
CA LYS A 911 34.40 23.16 -25.95
C LYS A 911 33.01 22.62 -26.34
N PHE A 912 32.72 21.39 -25.95
CA PHE A 912 31.34 20.96 -25.79
C PHE A 912 30.71 21.81 -24.69
N SER A 913 29.56 22.43 -24.98
CA SER A 913 28.77 23.12 -23.96
C SER A 913 28.47 22.13 -22.82
N THR A 914 28.63 22.59 -21.58
CA THR A 914 28.32 21.81 -20.36
C THR A 914 26.91 21.22 -20.38
N THR A 915 25.98 21.85 -21.12
CA THR A 915 24.64 21.33 -21.40
C THR A 915 24.65 20.07 -22.28
N CYS A 916 25.37 20.01 -23.40
CA CYS A 916 25.43 18.82 -24.25
C CYS A 916 26.09 17.62 -23.55
N LEU A 917 27.15 17.84 -22.78
CA LEU A 917 27.80 16.80 -21.97
C LEU A 917 26.87 16.28 -20.88
N SER A 918 26.10 17.16 -20.22
CA SER A 918 25.09 16.73 -19.24
C SER A 918 23.97 15.92 -19.89
N THR A 919 23.50 16.30 -21.08
CA THR A 919 22.45 15.57 -21.81
C THR A 919 22.93 14.20 -22.29
N ILE A 920 24.17 14.10 -22.77
CA ILE A 920 24.78 12.83 -23.21
C ILE A 920 25.05 11.93 -22.00
N THR A 921 25.58 12.49 -20.91
CA THR A 921 25.83 11.73 -19.66
C THR A 921 24.52 11.24 -19.05
N ASN A 922 23.48 12.08 -19.06
CA ASN A 922 22.14 11.71 -18.59
C ASN A 922 21.52 10.63 -19.49
N ARG A 923 21.65 10.72 -20.82
CA ARG A 923 21.19 9.68 -21.75
C ARG A 923 21.92 8.35 -21.55
N ILE A 924 23.25 8.37 -21.43
CA ILE A 924 24.05 7.16 -21.17
C ILE A 924 23.68 6.56 -19.81
N SER A 925 23.43 7.39 -18.80
CA SER A 925 22.99 6.92 -17.49
C SER A 925 21.56 6.35 -17.52
N SER A 926 20.63 6.94 -18.28
CA SER A 926 19.26 6.44 -18.40
C SER A 926 19.21 5.13 -19.18
N THR A 927 20.01 4.99 -20.24
CA THR A 927 20.10 3.73 -21.00
C THR A 927 20.71 2.61 -20.17
N ASN A 928 21.74 2.89 -19.36
CA ASN A 928 22.35 1.89 -18.50
C ASN A 928 21.43 1.48 -17.33
N ASN A 929 20.64 2.41 -16.79
CA ASN A 929 19.67 2.09 -15.74
C ASN A 929 18.52 1.23 -16.27
N LEU A 930 17.99 1.56 -17.45
CA LEU A 930 16.92 0.78 -18.07
C LEU A 930 17.40 -0.63 -18.41
N PHE A 931 18.64 -0.76 -18.86
CA PHE A 931 19.29 -2.03 -19.12
C PHE A 931 19.41 -2.90 -17.86
N HIS A 932 19.97 -2.36 -16.77
CA HIS A 932 20.05 -3.08 -15.49
C HIS A 932 18.66 -3.48 -14.98
N ARG A 933 17.67 -2.59 -15.12
CA ARG A 933 16.28 -2.82 -14.72
C ARG A 933 15.63 -3.96 -15.52
N ALA A 934 15.89 -4.02 -16.83
CA ALA A 934 15.43 -5.11 -17.70
C ALA A 934 16.13 -6.44 -17.37
N SER A 935 17.44 -6.44 -17.12
CA SER A 935 18.19 -7.63 -16.71
C SER A 935 17.64 -8.22 -15.41
N GLU A 936 17.41 -7.39 -14.39
CA GLU A 936 16.79 -7.81 -13.13
C GLU A 936 15.36 -8.34 -13.32
N TYR A 937 14.56 -7.68 -14.15
CA TYR A 937 13.22 -8.15 -14.50
C TYR A 937 13.25 -9.58 -15.08
N HIS A 938 14.09 -9.81 -16.09
CA HIS A 938 14.21 -11.14 -16.71
C HIS A 938 14.78 -12.19 -15.74
N LEU A 939 15.71 -11.82 -14.85
CA LEU A 939 16.20 -12.70 -13.80
C LEU A 939 15.08 -13.13 -12.82
N LEU A 940 14.26 -12.18 -12.36
CA LEU A 940 13.12 -12.48 -11.49
C LEU A 940 12.05 -13.30 -12.20
N CYS A 941 11.78 -13.04 -13.49
CA CYS A 941 10.91 -13.88 -14.33
C CYS A 941 11.44 -15.33 -14.42
N ALA A 942 12.75 -15.51 -14.63
CA ALA A 942 13.36 -16.84 -14.65
C ALA A 942 13.17 -17.58 -13.31
N ARG A 943 13.40 -16.90 -12.18
CA ARG A 943 13.17 -17.44 -10.83
C ARG A 943 11.70 -17.78 -10.58
N LEU A 944 10.78 -16.94 -11.05
CA LEU A 944 9.34 -17.16 -10.93
C LEU A 944 8.90 -18.38 -11.75
N ALA A 945 9.32 -18.49 -13.00
CA ALA A 945 9.01 -19.62 -13.88
C ALA A 945 9.56 -20.95 -13.33
N MET A 946 10.80 -20.93 -12.82
CA MET A 946 11.47 -22.07 -12.18
C MET A 946 10.72 -22.60 -10.95
N ASN A 947 10.23 -21.71 -10.09
CA ASN A 947 9.61 -22.08 -8.81
C ASN A 947 8.08 -22.10 -8.84
N SER A 948 7.48 -21.74 -9.98
CA SER A 948 6.04 -21.82 -10.18
C SER A 948 5.54 -23.26 -10.08
N TYR A 949 4.28 -23.45 -9.67
CA TYR A 949 3.66 -24.78 -9.57
C TYR A 949 3.68 -25.55 -10.90
N LYS A 950 3.67 -24.84 -12.04
CA LYS A 950 3.71 -25.44 -13.38
C LYS A 950 5.13 -25.78 -13.85
N GLN A 951 6.16 -25.26 -13.19
CA GLN A 951 7.58 -25.38 -13.56
C GLN A 951 7.81 -25.24 -15.07
N ASP A 952 7.62 -24.03 -15.60
CA ASP A 952 7.90 -23.73 -17.01
C ASP A 952 9.42 -23.55 -17.20
N LEU A 953 10.13 -24.68 -17.29
CA LEU A 953 11.59 -24.70 -17.47
C LEU A 953 12.05 -24.01 -18.78
N PRO A 954 11.37 -24.18 -19.93
CA PRO A 954 11.73 -23.48 -21.17
C PRO A 954 11.65 -21.95 -21.05
N GLU A 955 10.58 -21.41 -20.44
CA GLU A 955 10.45 -19.97 -20.23
C GLU A 955 11.53 -19.45 -19.27
N ALA A 956 11.83 -20.22 -18.21
CA ALA A 956 12.88 -19.86 -17.26
C ALA A 956 14.27 -19.82 -17.91
N GLU A 957 14.57 -20.81 -18.76
CA GLU A 957 15.82 -20.90 -19.51
C GLU A 957 15.98 -19.72 -20.47
N PHE A 958 14.94 -19.41 -21.24
CA PHE A 958 14.93 -18.29 -22.18
C PHE A 958 15.21 -16.96 -21.48
N ASN A 959 14.52 -16.68 -20.38
CA ASN A 959 14.73 -15.45 -19.62
C ASN A 959 16.15 -15.39 -19.00
N ALA A 960 16.66 -16.48 -18.46
CA ALA A 960 18.02 -16.52 -17.91
C ALA A 960 19.10 -16.33 -19.00
N SER A 961 18.90 -16.90 -20.19
CA SER A 961 19.84 -16.71 -21.32
C SER A 961 19.86 -15.26 -21.81
N LEU A 962 18.72 -14.59 -21.85
CA LEU A 962 18.66 -13.17 -22.24
C LEU A 962 19.48 -12.29 -21.30
N VAL A 963 19.43 -12.56 -19.99
CA VAL A 963 20.23 -11.81 -19.01
C VAL A 963 21.71 -12.04 -19.22
N ILE A 964 22.13 -13.27 -19.55
CA ILE A 964 23.55 -13.59 -19.80
C ILE A 964 24.06 -12.96 -21.11
N GLU A 965 23.24 -12.94 -22.16
CA GLU A 965 23.56 -12.25 -23.41
C GLU A 965 23.73 -10.74 -23.21
N ALA A 966 22.91 -10.17 -22.33
CA ALA A 966 22.96 -8.78 -21.94
C ALA A 966 24.19 -8.51 -21.02
N ASP A 967 24.27 -9.20 -19.88
CA ASP A 967 25.30 -9.07 -18.87
C ASP A 967 26.01 -10.41 -18.61
N PRO A 968 27.14 -10.67 -19.31
CA PRO A 968 27.92 -11.89 -19.14
C PRO A 968 28.59 -12.04 -17.77
N GLU A 969 28.64 -10.98 -16.97
CA GLU A 969 29.24 -10.96 -15.62
C GLU A 969 28.21 -11.17 -14.50
N SER A 970 26.91 -11.30 -14.84
CA SER A 970 25.84 -11.54 -13.87
C SER A 970 25.95 -12.93 -13.22
N ILE A 971 26.38 -12.98 -11.96
CA ILE A 971 26.54 -14.23 -11.20
C ILE A 971 25.19 -14.89 -10.95
N GLU A 972 24.17 -14.10 -10.59
CA GLU A 972 22.82 -14.59 -10.31
C GLU A 972 22.19 -15.26 -11.54
N ALA A 973 22.40 -14.71 -12.74
CA ALA A 973 21.89 -15.30 -13.98
C ALA A 973 22.58 -16.63 -14.30
N TRP A 974 23.91 -16.70 -14.19
CA TRP A 974 24.65 -17.95 -14.36
C TRP A 974 24.26 -19.00 -13.31
N ALA A 975 24.03 -18.60 -12.06
CA ALA A 975 23.59 -19.49 -11.00
C ALA A 975 22.18 -20.01 -11.29
N CYS A 976 21.24 -19.13 -11.66
CA CYS A 976 19.87 -19.49 -12.04
C CYS A 976 19.86 -20.48 -13.22
N LEU A 977 20.62 -20.21 -14.28
CA LEU A 977 20.74 -21.11 -15.43
C LEU A 977 21.37 -22.46 -15.03
N GLY A 978 22.41 -22.46 -14.20
CA GLY A 978 23.03 -23.69 -13.69
C GLY A 978 22.05 -24.53 -12.87
N HIS A 979 21.23 -23.89 -12.02
CA HIS A 979 20.20 -24.57 -11.25
C HIS A 979 19.09 -25.15 -12.14
N LEU A 980 18.68 -24.43 -13.19
CA LEU A 980 17.72 -24.89 -14.18
C LEU A 980 18.24 -26.11 -14.94
N ARG A 981 19.47 -26.05 -15.46
CA ARG A 981 20.12 -27.16 -16.19
C ARG A 981 20.30 -28.40 -15.32
N TYR A 982 20.60 -28.20 -14.04
CA TYR A 982 20.69 -29.30 -13.08
C TYR A 982 19.33 -30.01 -12.91
N ILE A 983 18.24 -29.24 -12.78
CA ILE A 983 16.88 -29.79 -12.66
C ILE A 983 16.43 -30.45 -13.96
N SER A 984 16.82 -29.91 -15.12
CA SER A 984 16.52 -30.50 -16.43
C SER A 984 17.36 -31.75 -16.74
N GLY A 985 18.37 -32.07 -15.93
CA GLY A 985 19.23 -33.24 -16.08
C GLY A 985 20.44 -33.05 -17.00
N ASP A 986 20.68 -31.85 -17.54
CA ASP A 986 21.89 -31.56 -18.31
C ASP A 986 23.03 -31.14 -17.39
N LEU A 987 23.70 -32.16 -16.84
CA LEU A 987 24.77 -32.00 -15.86
C LEU A 987 26.00 -31.29 -16.47
N SER A 988 26.26 -31.47 -17.75
CA SER A 988 27.43 -30.92 -18.44
C SER A 988 27.34 -29.39 -18.61
N ALA A 989 26.16 -28.92 -19.04
CA ALA A 989 25.89 -27.49 -19.13
C ALA A 989 25.78 -26.85 -17.74
N ALA A 990 25.13 -27.55 -16.79
CA ALA A 990 25.01 -27.08 -15.40
C ALA A 990 26.40 -26.84 -14.77
N ARG A 991 27.32 -27.79 -14.95
CA ARG A 991 28.70 -27.68 -14.47
C ARG A 991 29.40 -26.45 -15.05
N SER A 992 29.31 -26.24 -16.36
CA SER A 992 29.95 -25.10 -17.03
C SER A 992 29.43 -23.77 -16.47
N CYS A 993 28.13 -23.68 -16.19
CA CYS A 993 27.52 -22.49 -15.58
C CYS A 993 28.02 -22.26 -14.14
N PHE A 994 28.11 -23.32 -13.33
CA PHE A 994 28.59 -23.21 -11.94
C PHE A 994 30.09 -22.89 -11.86
N GLU A 995 30.93 -23.48 -12.72
CA GLU A 995 32.35 -23.12 -12.83
C GLU A 995 32.51 -21.64 -13.22
N ARG A 996 31.66 -21.16 -14.14
CA ARG A 996 31.63 -19.73 -14.50
C ARG A 996 31.27 -18.84 -13.32
N CYS A 997 30.27 -19.21 -12.51
CA CYS A 997 29.92 -18.47 -11.29
C CYS A 997 31.11 -18.38 -10.33
N LEU A 998 31.89 -19.45 -10.16
CA LEU A 998 33.03 -19.47 -9.24
C LEU A 998 34.25 -18.71 -9.77
N ALA A 999 34.33 -18.46 -11.08
CA ALA A 999 35.38 -17.68 -11.72
C ALA A 999 35.15 -16.16 -11.62
N LEU A 1000 33.90 -15.72 -11.41
CA LEU A 1000 33.54 -14.32 -11.25
C LEU A 1000 33.84 -13.85 -9.81
N VAL A 1001 34.56 -12.73 -9.66
CA VAL A 1001 35.12 -12.23 -8.38
C VAL A 1001 34.13 -11.33 -7.61
N THR A 1002 33.06 -10.90 -8.26
CA THR A 1002 32.09 -9.90 -7.80
C THR A 1002 31.06 -10.49 -6.84
N TRP A 1003 31.47 -10.79 -5.60
CA TRP A 1003 30.58 -11.24 -4.50
C TRP A 1003 30.01 -12.68 -4.67
N PRO A 1004 29.85 -13.49 -3.60
CA PRO A 1004 29.29 -14.83 -3.73
C PRO A 1004 27.78 -14.80 -4.03
N PRO A 1005 27.25 -15.76 -4.81
CA PRO A 1005 25.81 -15.84 -5.10
C PRO A 1005 25.00 -16.04 -3.83
N LYS A 1006 23.75 -15.55 -3.83
CA LYS A 1006 22.81 -15.70 -2.69
C LYS A 1006 22.66 -17.15 -2.20
N ASP A 1007 22.68 -18.11 -3.12
CA ASP A 1007 22.54 -19.55 -2.84
C ASP A 1007 23.87 -20.34 -2.99
N GLN A 1008 25.00 -19.73 -2.59
CA GLN A 1008 26.32 -20.35 -2.72
C GLN A 1008 26.40 -21.78 -2.16
N HIS A 1009 25.73 -22.05 -1.03
CA HIS A 1009 25.76 -23.38 -0.41
C HIS A 1009 25.14 -24.45 -1.31
N ILE A 1010 23.96 -24.18 -1.89
CA ILE A 1010 23.26 -25.12 -2.78
C ILE A 1010 24.03 -25.30 -4.09
N LEU A 1011 24.60 -24.21 -4.62
CA LEU A 1011 25.44 -24.26 -5.81
C LEU A 1011 26.65 -25.18 -5.62
N LEU A 1012 27.39 -25.04 -4.52
CA LEU A 1012 28.57 -25.87 -4.25
C LEU A 1012 28.21 -27.35 -4.03
N LEU A 1013 27.10 -27.63 -3.35
CA LEU A 1013 26.60 -29.00 -3.19
C LEU A 1013 26.27 -29.65 -4.54
N ARG A 1014 25.54 -28.94 -5.41
CA ARG A 1014 25.19 -29.45 -6.75
C ARG A 1014 26.43 -29.65 -7.60
N LEU A 1015 27.35 -28.70 -7.63
CA LEU A 1015 28.60 -28.81 -8.39
C LEU A 1015 29.45 -30.00 -7.91
N GLY A 1016 29.63 -30.16 -6.59
CA GLY A 1016 30.33 -31.31 -6.02
C GLY A 1016 29.65 -32.64 -6.38
N SER A 1017 28.32 -32.67 -6.44
CA SER A 1017 27.57 -33.88 -6.84
C SER A 1017 27.79 -34.23 -8.32
N ILE A 1018 27.88 -33.23 -9.20
CA ILE A 1018 28.18 -33.43 -10.63
C ILE A 1018 29.58 -34.02 -10.79
N TYR A 1019 30.60 -33.46 -10.10
CA TYR A 1019 31.96 -34.00 -10.18
C TYR A 1019 32.06 -35.45 -9.66
N LEU A 1020 31.32 -35.80 -8.61
CA LEU A 1020 31.26 -37.20 -8.15
C LEU A 1020 30.66 -38.14 -9.21
N GLN A 1021 29.61 -37.71 -9.91
CA GLN A 1021 28.98 -38.50 -10.98
C GLN A 1021 29.88 -38.61 -12.23
N GLU A 1022 30.63 -37.56 -12.55
CA GLU A 1022 31.62 -37.54 -13.63
C GLU A 1022 32.94 -38.26 -13.28
N GLN A 1023 33.06 -38.83 -12.08
CA GLN A 1023 34.26 -39.53 -11.57
C GLN A 1023 35.50 -38.63 -11.40
N LYS A 1024 35.29 -37.32 -11.27
CA LYS A 1024 36.34 -36.32 -11.01
C LYS A 1024 36.50 -36.08 -9.51
N TYR A 1025 37.11 -37.05 -8.85
CA TYR A 1025 37.10 -37.12 -7.39
C TYR A 1025 37.97 -36.06 -6.70
N HIS A 1026 39.10 -35.65 -7.31
CA HIS A 1026 39.95 -34.59 -6.75
C HIS A 1026 39.22 -33.24 -6.74
N GLU A 1027 38.61 -32.87 -7.87
CA GLU A 1027 37.83 -31.63 -8.00
C GLU A 1027 36.59 -31.66 -7.09
N ALA A 1028 35.93 -32.83 -6.98
CA ALA A 1028 34.84 -33.02 -6.02
C ALA A 1028 35.27 -32.75 -4.58
N LYS A 1029 36.42 -33.31 -4.14
CA LYS A 1029 36.98 -33.11 -2.80
C LYS A 1029 37.19 -31.62 -2.52
N ASP A 1030 37.81 -30.88 -3.43
CA ASP A 1030 38.10 -29.46 -3.27
C ASP A 1030 36.83 -28.60 -3.15
N ILE A 1031 35.83 -28.85 -4.00
CA ILE A 1031 34.55 -28.12 -3.95
C ILE A 1031 33.78 -28.40 -2.66
N TYR A 1032 33.72 -29.67 -2.22
CA TYR A 1032 33.06 -29.99 -0.96
C TYR A 1032 33.81 -29.45 0.26
N LEU A 1033 35.15 -29.41 0.25
CA LEU A 1033 35.93 -28.76 1.30
C LEU A 1033 35.68 -27.24 1.33
N ARG A 1034 35.54 -26.59 0.15
CA ARG A 1034 35.12 -25.18 0.06
C ARG A 1034 33.71 -24.99 0.64
N ALA A 1035 32.79 -25.91 0.36
CA ALA A 1035 31.45 -25.89 0.95
C ALA A 1035 31.50 -26.04 2.48
N CYS A 1036 32.34 -26.95 3.00
CA CYS A 1036 32.52 -27.17 4.44
C CYS A 1036 33.10 -25.95 5.16
N LYS A 1037 34.04 -25.22 4.53
CA LYS A 1037 34.60 -23.97 5.06
C LYS A 1037 33.54 -22.89 5.26
N ASN A 1038 32.59 -22.80 4.34
CA ASN A 1038 31.52 -21.81 4.41
C ASN A 1038 30.39 -22.27 5.35
N CYS A 1039 29.88 -23.49 5.13
CA CYS A 1039 28.72 -24.06 5.80
C CYS A 1039 28.88 -25.59 5.91
N PRO A 1040 29.41 -26.12 7.03
CA PRO A 1040 29.57 -27.56 7.22
C PRO A 1040 28.22 -28.22 7.52
N THR A 1041 27.79 -29.10 6.62
CA THR A 1041 26.58 -29.92 6.76
C THR A 1041 26.90 -31.41 6.62
N CYS A 1042 25.94 -32.28 6.97
CA CYS A 1042 26.13 -33.71 6.78
C CYS A 1042 26.38 -34.05 5.31
N ALA A 1043 25.66 -33.43 4.36
CA ALA A 1043 25.88 -33.67 2.94
C ALA A 1043 27.23 -33.16 2.44
N THR A 1044 27.72 -32.03 2.93
CA THR A 1044 29.06 -31.53 2.52
C THR A 1044 30.15 -32.49 2.97
N TRP A 1045 30.13 -32.93 4.24
CA TRP A 1045 31.11 -33.88 4.77
C TRP A 1045 30.99 -35.27 4.17
N LEU A 1046 29.76 -35.73 3.92
CA LEU A 1046 29.51 -36.96 3.18
C LEU A 1046 30.07 -36.87 1.75
N GLY A 1047 29.96 -35.72 1.10
CA GLY A 1047 30.56 -35.46 -0.22
C GLY A 1047 32.09 -35.58 -0.20
N VAL A 1048 32.76 -34.98 0.80
CA VAL A 1048 34.21 -35.15 1.02
C VAL A 1048 34.56 -36.62 1.25
N GLY A 1049 33.85 -37.29 2.16
CA GLY A 1049 34.07 -38.70 2.48
C GLY A 1049 33.92 -39.63 1.27
N LYS A 1050 32.89 -39.40 0.45
CA LYS A 1050 32.69 -40.10 -0.84
C LYS A 1050 33.86 -39.87 -1.79
N ALA A 1051 34.30 -38.63 -1.96
CA ALA A 1051 35.41 -38.30 -2.85
C ALA A 1051 36.73 -38.95 -2.40
N CYS A 1052 37.09 -38.81 -1.11
CA CYS A 1052 38.29 -39.42 -0.53
C CYS A 1052 38.26 -40.96 -0.62
N TYR A 1053 37.11 -41.59 -0.34
CA TYR A 1053 36.97 -43.04 -0.47
C TYR A 1053 37.24 -43.53 -1.89
N ARG A 1054 36.76 -42.79 -2.91
CA ARG A 1054 36.99 -43.11 -4.33
C ARG A 1054 38.43 -42.85 -4.78
N LEU A 1055 39.13 -41.93 -4.10
CA LEU A 1055 40.57 -41.68 -4.28
C LEU A 1055 41.47 -42.68 -3.52
N GLU A 1056 40.88 -43.61 -2.77
CA GLU A 1056 41.60 -44.55 -1.88
C GLU A 1056 42.35 -43.89 -0.71
N GLU A 1057 42.04 -42.63 -0.41
CA GLU A 1057 42.52 -41.90 0.76
C GLU A 1057 41.66 -42.27 1.98
N LEU A 1058 41.83 -43.50 2.48
CA LEU A 1058 40.92 -44.10 3.47
C LEU A 1058 40.90 -43.35 4.82
N ASP A 1059 42.04 -42.81 5.27
CA ASP A 1059 42.15 -42.09 6.53
C ASP A 1059 41.36 -40.77 6.48
N ASP A 1060 41.61 -39.95 5.44
CA ASP A 1060 40.86 -38.71 5.18
C ASP A 1060 39.35 -38.98 5.00
N ALA A 1061 39.00 -40.09 4.32
CA ALA A 1061 37.62 -40.49 4.10
C ALA A 1061 36.93 -40.82 5.43
N GLU A 1062 37.61 -41.54 6.33
CA GLU A 1062 37.10 -41.87 7.65
C GLU A 1062 36.89 -40.62 8.50
N GLU A 1063 37.87 -39.72 8.56
CA GLU A 1063 37.74 -38.44 9.29
C GLU A 1063 36.51 -37.65 8.79
N ALA A 1064 36.38 -37.45 7.48
CA ALA A 1064 35.25 -36.74 6.90
C ALA A 1064 33.90 -37.40 7.19
N LEU A 1065 33.82 -38.74 7.14
CA LEU A 1065 32.60 -39.47 7.44
C LEU A 1065 32.28 -39.50 8.94
N THR A 1066 33.28 -39.47 9.80
CA THR A 1066 33.06 -39.34 11.25
C THR A 1066 32.47 -37.98 11.59
N GLU A 1067 32.92 -36.89 10.95
CA GLU A 1067 32.31 -35.56 11.07
C GLU A 1067 30.88 -35.53 10.52
N ALA A 1068 30.63 -36.19 9.37
CA ALA A 1068 29.28 -36.34 8.83
C ALA A 1068 28.35 -37.10 9.79
N ASN A 1069 28.85 -38.18 10.40
CA ASN A 1069 28.12 -39.01 11.36
C ASN A 1069 27.88 -38.27 12.68
N TYR A 1070 28.85 -37.45 13.11
CA TYR A 1070 28.71 -36.57 14.25
C TYR A 1070 27.49 -35.66 14.01
N ILE A 1071 27.41 -34.98 12.85
CA ILE A 1071 26.30 -34.05 12.51
C ILE A 1071 24.95 -34.77 12.38
N ASN A 1072 24.89 -35.87 11.61
CA ASN A 1072 23.66 -36.64 11.41
C ASN A 1072 23.93 -38.14 11.46
N ASN A 1073 23.77 -38.71 12.65
CA ASN A 1073 23.92 -40.14 12.89
C ASN A 1073 22.79 -41.02 12.33
N ARG A 1074 21.77 -40.42 11.72
CA ARG A 1074 20.65 -41.14 11.08
C ARG A 1074 20.82 -41.27 9.58
N ASN A 1075 21.85 -40.67 8.99
CA ASN A 1075 22.08 -40.80 7.55
C ASN A 1075 22.58 -42.22 7.21
N PRO A 1076 21.81 -43.04 6.48
CA PRO A 1076 22.21 -44.42 6.18
C PRO A 1076 23.43 -44.49 5.25
N GLU A 1077 23.63 -43.50 4.38
CA GLU A 1077 24.78 -43.48 3.46
C GLU A 1077 26.10 -43.29 4.21
N VAL A 1078 26.13 -42.46 5.26
CA VAL A 1078 27.33 -42.29 6.08
C VAL A 1078 27.76 -43.62 6.69
N TRP A 1079 26.81 -44.37 7.27
CA TRP A 1079 27.06 -45.71 7.82
C TRP A 1079 27.48 -46.73 6.76
N ALA A 1080 26.95 -46.62 5.54
CA ALA A 1080 27.33 -47.46 4.41
C ALA A 1080 28.81 -47.27 4.05
N TYR A 1081 29.27 -46.02 3.86
CA TYR A 1081 30.67 -45.74 3.53
C TYR A 1081 31.62 -46.07 4.69
N LEU A 1082 31.25 -45.80 5.95
CA LEU A 1082 32.03 -46.24 7.12
C LEU A 1082 32.18 -47.77 7.17
N SER A 1083 31.11 -48.51 6.85
CA SER A 1083 31.18 -49.98 6.74
C SER A 1083 32.16 -50.43 5.66
N MET A 1084 32.19 -49.77 4.51
CA MET A 1084 33.09 -50.10 3.40
C MET A 1084 34.56 -49.80 3.74
N ILE A 1085 34.82 -48.69 4.42
CA ILE A 1085 36.17 -48.36 4.91
C ILE A 1085 36.63 -49.40 5.94
N CYS A 1086 35.78 -49.80 6.88
CA CYS A 1086 36.10 -50.84 7.86
C CYS A 1086 36.39 -52.19 7.19
N LEU A 1087 35.65 -52.54 6.14
CA LEU A 1087 35.90 -53.75 5.32
C LEU A 1087 37.28 -53.70 4.65
N LYS A 1088 37.61 -52.57 3.99
CA LYS A 1088 38.92 -52.38 3.33
C LYS A 1088 40.11 -52.34 4.29
N THR A 1089 39.92 -51.81 5.50
CA THR A 1089 40.94 -51.71 6.56
C THR A 1089 41.02 -52.94 7.48
N ASN A 1090 40.26 -54.00 7.18
CA ASN A 1090 40.21 -55.26 7.92
C ASN A 1090 39.72 -55.17 9.39
N ARG A 1091 38.89 -54.16 9.71
CA ARG A 1091 38.27 -53.95 11.03
C ARG A 1091 36.92 -54.65 11.14
N ARG A 1092 36.96 -55.92 11.57
CA ARG A 1092 35.80 -56.84 11.54
C ARG A 1092 34.57 -56.39 12.33
N THR A 1093 34.78 -56.08 13.60
CA THR A 1093 33.70 -55.74 14.53
C THR A 1093 33.01 -54.44 14.15
N GLU A 1094 33.79 -53.45 13.73
CA GLU A 1094 33.31 -52.11 13.37
C GLU A 1094 32.53 -52.13 12.05
N ALA A 1095 32.98 -52.94 11.07
CA ALA A 1095 32.24 -53.14 9.82
C ALA A 1095 30.85 -53.74 10.06
N GLU A 1096 30.77 -54.80 10.88
CA GLU A 1096 29.48 -55.44 11.20
C GLU A 1096 28.53 -54.49 11.94
N GLN A 1097 29.05 -53.69 12.86
CA GLN A 1097 28.26 -52.69 13.59
C GLN A 1097 27.75 -51.61 12.64
N SER A 1098 28.64 -51.03 11.83
CA SER A 1098 28.29 -49.98 10.86
C SER A 1098 27.27 -50.48 9.85
N TYR A 1099 27.43 -51.71 9.35
CA TYR A 1099 26.47 -52.36 8.46
C TYR A 1099 25.09 -52.56 9.12
N LYS A 1100 25.04 -53.03 10.38
CA LYS A 1100 23.78 -53.15 11.13
C LYS A 1100 23.06 -51.81 11.26
N TYR A 1101 23.80 -50.72 11.53
CA TYR A 1101 23.23 -49.38 11.60
C TYR A 1101 22.75 -48.88 10.24
N CYS A 1102 23.51 -49.13 9.16
CA CYS A 1102 23.10 -48.83 7.79
C CYS A 1102 21.73 -49.46 7.44
N ILE A 1103 21.56 -50.77 7.71
CA ILE A 1103 20.28 -51.45 7.48
C ILE A 1103 19.17 -50.95 8.41
N LYS A 1104 19.50 -50.69 9.69
CA LYS A 1104 18.54 -50.15 10.67
C LYS A 1104 18.01 -48.78 10.25
N MET A 1105 18.86 -47.93 9.67
CA MET A 1105 18.51 -46.60 9.16
C MET A 1105 17.86 -46.64 7.76
N LYS A 1106 17.66 -47.84 7.20
CA LYS A 1106 16.99 -48.08 5.91
C LYS A 1106 17.68 -47.39 4.72
N LEU A 1107 18.88 -47.85 4.38
CA LEU A 1107 19.52 -47.45 3.13
C LEU A 1107 18.64 -47.80 1.92
N ASN A 1108 18.28 -46.80 1.12
CA ASN A 1108 17.48 -46.96 -0.10
C ASN A 1108 18.34 -47.15 -1.36
N ASP A 1109 19.62 -46.78 -1.33
CA ASP A 1109 20.52 -46.90 -2.49
C ASP A 1109 20.92 -48.36 -2.72
N THR A 1110 20.32 -48.97 -3.74
CA THR A 1110 20.55 -50.36 -4.12
C THR A 1110 21.94 -50.57 -4.73
N SER A 1111 22.50 -49.56 -5.41
CA SER A 1111 23.83 -49.63 -6.00
C SER A 1111 24.89 -49.70 -4.90
N LEU A 1112 24.79 -48.82 -3.91
CA LEU A 1112 25.69 -48.80 -2.76
C LEU A 1112 25.57 -50.06 -1.91
N LEU A 1113 24.35 -50.59 -1.74
CA LEU A 1113 24.14 -51.85 -1.03
C LEU A 1113 24.80 -53.04 -1.76
N ASN A 1114 24.67 -53.10 -3.08
CA ASN A 1114 25.35 -54.12 -3.89
C ASN A 1114 26.87 -53.99 -3.78
N GLU A 1115 27.40 -52.77 -3.79
CA GLU A 1115 28.84 -52.53 -3.63
C GLU A 1115 29.34 -53.07 -2.27
N ILE A 1116 28.61 -52.80 -1.18
CA ILE A 1116 28.92 -53.37 0.15
C ILE A 1116 28.91 -54.90 0.11
N HIS A 1117 27.88 -55.51 -0.48
CA HIS A 1117 27.76 -56.97 -0.57
C HIS A 1117 28.89 -57.59 -1.38
N THR A 1118 29.31 -56.93 -2.45
CA THR A 1118 30.43 -57.39 -3.30
C THR A 1118 31.73 -57.38 -2.51
N LEU A 1119 32.02 -56.28 -1.78
CA LEU A 1119 33.17 -56.18 -0.88
C LEU A 1119 33.13 -57.20 0.27
N GLN A 1120 31.94 -57.46 0.84
CA GLN A 1120 31.76 -58.48 1.88
C GLN A 1120 32.05 -59.89 1.34
N LEU A 1121 31.71 -60.18 0.08
CA LEU A 1121 32.01 -61.46 -0.56
C LEU A 1121 33.52 -61.61 -0.84
N GLU A 1122 34.19 -60.54 -1.26
CA GLU A 1122 35.64 -60.54 -1.50
C GLU A 1122 36.44 -60.75 -0.20
N VAL A 1123 36.01 -60.09 0.87
CA VAL A 1123 36.71 -60.07 2.16
C VAL A 1123 36.27 -61.25 3.07
N GLY A 1124 35.08 -61.82 2.83
CA GLY A 1124 34.55 -63.02 3.48
C GLY A 1124 33.95 -62.82 4.88
N TRP A 1125 33.74 -61.58 5.34
CA TRP A 1125 33.13 -61.24 6.62
C TRP A 1125 32.46 -59.86 6.58
N GLY A 1126 31.80 -59.43 7.67
CA GLY A 1126 31.16 -58.12 7.75
C GLY A 1126 29.67 -58.09 7.38
N ASN A 1127 29.11 -59.24 6.98
CA ASN A 1127 27.67 -59.45 6.88
C ASN A 1127 27.15 -60.27 8.09
N PRO A 1128 26.62 -59.62 9.13
CA PRO A 1128 26.10 -60.33 10.30
C PRO A 1128 24.85 -61.18 10.01
N LEU A 1129 24.19 -61.00 8.86
CA LEU A 1129 23.06 -61.84 8.42
C LEU A 1129 23.53 -63.12 7.69
N ALA A 1130 24.77 -63.17 7.18
CA ALA A 1130 25.31 -64.35 6.51
C ALA A 1130 25.54 -65.54 7.48
N TYR A 1131 25.79 -65.24 8.77
CA TYR A 1131 25.93 -66.25 9.83
C TYR A 1131 24.62 -67.00 10.13
N TRP A 1132 23.45 -66.41 9.84
CA TRP A 1132 22.14 -67.03 10.08
C TRP A 1132 21.69 -67.96 8.94
N VAL A 1133 22.23 -67.76 7.73
CA VAL A 1133 21.92 -68.60 6.56
C VAL A 1133 22.74 -69.89 6.57
N THR A 1134 23.97 -69.85 7.11
CA THR A 1134 24.88 -71.01 7.16
C THR A 1134 24.56 -71.97 8.30
N SER A 1135 23.85 -71.55 9.36
CA SER A 1135 23.45 -72.42 10.48
C SER A 1135 22.22 -73.31 10.21
N TYR A 1136 21.53 -73.14 9.08
CA TYR A 1136 20.40 -73.99 8.66
C TYR A 1136 20.76 -75.03 7.58
N SER A 1137 22.03 -75.07 7.16
CA SER A 1137 22.52 -76.03 6.15
C SER A 1137 23.59 -77.00 6.68
N GLN A 1138 23.59 -77.30 7.98
CA GLN A 1138 24.31 -78.43 8.56
C GLN A 1138 23.36 -79.41 9.23
#